data_AF-A0A2D7WBP6-F1
#
_entry.id   AF-A0A2D7WBP6-F1
#
_cell.length_a   1.000
_cell.length_b   1.000
_cell.length_c   1.000
_cell.angle_alpha   90.00
_cell.angle_beta   90.00
_cell.angle_gamma   90.00
#
_symmetry.space_group_name_H-M   'P 1'
#
loop_
_entity.id
_entity.type
_entity.pdbx_description
1 polymer ?
#
loop_
_entity_poly.entity_id
_entity_poly.type
_entity_poly.pdbx_seq_one_letter_code
_entity_poly.pdbx_strand_id
1 'polypeptide(L)'
;GDYIISGTDQGYFTLRNETAHPVGEHNNLPNSNAVMDCEFSLNDETYFILSEDGELLRYNFVNNISKSYGKFDGATKIHISDNDSSSLYLSIVGDNPKLIKIDLDTEISSTEIEFFHSVLDYQLILDTYNRIDQLFVVTGTDQVVIYRQNVLNPSTGKPGADIDGDRIPDSDDLDDDGDGIPDIFDINCQSNLPCSTVPDLERIRNINIVVSGNELTIEDHLKLPSDVSTDIRNHSRIALKDDGKISKSEVALFSETLCNSINHEDLILFWEDSFDISSGSLENGTISCRIANGMLVWDDEDYSTPIHIVIAVTYDLTSAPTFPLDFTLSGQSSAPLGTLLWMAPHHPISVTGTGDSVTDMSLPTWYIQMQEISGTFEKKQEIQPSLYDEIVLIISHPLAMASMLAFLVIIVVLWMRKSNSIDMSLITSQECQVCETINPSDALNCSNCGALFVYENVMDKIYEYMVNNAYTVHALFNKFDVDSSGTLESDELLKGLRSLRIADLPLKQLRALITSIDVDGNGVIDLEEFELALDEVQKRLDSKEVEEEDEQEIDETYEESEAYSQDKVYHSPAVVSKKKIVRPTNGNIPKVAKKRVRTVTQSPSSGAPVRKKRTVKKTEQEPETEVPAKKRTVKRRKVSGDD
;
A
#
# COMPACT_ATOMS: atom_id res chain seq x y z
N GLY A 1 47.11 22.72 -5.12
CA GLY A 1 48.11 21.64 -4.92
C GLY A 1 49.15 21.96 -3.85
N ASP A 2 49.87 23.07 -3.98
CA ASP A 2 50.99 23.46 -3.11
C ASP A 2 50.57 24.03 -1.73
N TYR A 3 49.28 23.93 -1.42
CA TYR A 3 48.62 24.53 -0.26
C TYR A 3 47.62 23.57 0.39
N ILE A 4 47.46 23.71 1.69
CA ILE A 4 46.54 22.95 2.54
C ILE A 4 45.79 23.96 3.40
N ILE A 5 44.46 23.86 3.45
CA ILE A 5 43.63 24.61 4.38
C ILE A 5 43.14 23.69 5.51
N SER A 6 42.96 24.24 6.71
CA SER A 6 42.38 23.53 7.84
C SER A 6 41.59 24.47 8.74
N GLY A 7 40.37 24.08 9.11
CA GLY A 7 39.57 24.69 10.16
C GLY A 7 39.77 24.08 11.54
N THR A 8 39.07 24.62 12.54
CA THR A 8 38.98 24.11 13.91
C THR A 8 37.58 24.31 14.48
N ASP A 9 37.25 23.57 15.53
CA ASP A 9 36.05 23.67 16.38
C ASP A 9 36.03 24.92 17.29
N GLN A 10 36.97 25.85 17.09
CA GLN A 10 37.11 27.11 17.83
C GLN A 10 37.14 28.32 16.89
N GLY A 11 36.67 28.17 15.64
CA GLY A 11 36.51 29.22 14.64
C GLY A 11 37.80 29.62 13.91
N TYR A 12 38.95 29.13 14.36
CA TYR A 12 40.24 29.40 13.73
C TYR A 12 40.43 28.56 12.47
N PHE A 13 40.98 29.18 11.43
CA PHE A 13 41.47 28.48 10.24
C PHE A 13 42.84 28.99 9.81
N THR A 14 43.56 28.18 9.04
CA THR A 14 44.91 28.52 8.57
C THR A 14 45.18 27.89 7.21
N LEU A 15 45.57 28.74 6.24
CA LEU A 15 46.18 28.30 5.00
C LEU A 15 47.66 28.00 5.26
N ARG A 16 48.16 26.84 4.83
CA ARG A 16 49.56 26.43 4.91
C ARG A 16 50.08 26.06 3.54
N ASN A 17 51.37 26.24 3.29
CA ASN A 17 52.04 25.75 2.08
C ASN A 17 52.47 24.27 2.23
N GLU A 18 53.02 23.70 1.16
CA GLU A 18 53.61 22.35 1.10
C GLU A 18 54.60 22.01 2.23
N THR A 19 55.26 23.01 2.83
CA THR A 19 56.19 22.82 3.96
C THR A 19 55.52 22.97 5.34
N ALA A 20 54.18 22.98 5.39
CA ALA A 20 53.34 23.22 6.55
C ALA A 20 53.55 24.59 7.24
N HIS A 21 54.17 25.56 6.58
CA HIS A 21 54.29 26.92 7.10
C HIS A 21 53.00 27.71 6.80
N PRO A 22 52.47 28.50 7.76
CA PRO A 22 51.29 29.32 7.54
C PRO A 22 51.55 30.40 6.48
N VAL A 23 50.55 30.61 5.63
CA VAL A 23 50.49 31.68 4.63
C VAL A 23 49.59 32.77 5.22
N GLY A 24 50.19 33.92 5.55
CA GLY A 24 49.51 34.99 6.29
C GLY A 24 49.40 34.72 7.80
N GLU A 25 48.60 35.54 8.49
CA GLU A 25 48.29 35.36 9.91
C GLU A 25 47.18 34.31 10.13
N HIS A 26 47.05 33.80 11.36
CA HIS A 26 45.93 32.94 11.72
C HIS A 26 44.65 33.80 11.76
N ASN A 27 43.59 33.31 11.13
CA ASN A 27 42.32 34.00 11.10
C ASN A 27 41.35 33.35 12.06
N ASN A 28 40.39 34.13 12.53
CA ASN A 28 39.19 33.64 13.21
C ASN A 28 37.97 34.03 12.40
N LEU A 29 36.94 33.18 12.43
CA LEU A 29 35.62 33.55 11.94
C LEU A 29 35.06 34.74 12.75
N PRO A 30 34.37 35.70 12.12
CA PRO A 30 33.97 36.94 12.79
C PRO A 30 32.86 36.72 13.83
N ASN A 31 31.95 35.78 13.60
CA ASN A 31 30.73 35.58 14.39
C ASN A 31 30.46 34.11 14.78
N SER A 32 31.35 33.18 14.44
CA SER A 32 31.11 31.73 14.55
C SER A 32 32.14 31.01 15.40
N ASN A 33 31.71 29.93 16.04
CA ASN A 33 32.55 29.16 16.97
C ASN A 33 33.30 28.01 16.30
N ALA A 34 32.93 27.58 15.10
CA ALA A 34 33.60 26.49 14.41
C ALA A 34 33.61 26.68 12.89
N VAL A 35 34.63 26.12 12.25
CA VAL A 35 34.70 25.95 10.80
C VAL A 35 34.07 24.61 10.48
N MET A 36 32.99 24.63 9.70
CA MET A 36 32.27 23.42 9.29
C MET A 36 32.97 22.73 8.12
N ASP A 37 33.32 23.51 7.08
CA ASP A 37 33.96 22.99 5.87
C ASP A 37 34.82 24.06 5.17
N CYS A 38 35.72 23.65 4.28
CA CYS A 38 36.57 24.54 3.52
C CYS A 38 37.08 23.92 2.21
N GLU A 39 36.90 24.64 1.09
CA GLU A 39 37.19 24.16 -0.27
C GLU A 39 37.95 25.20 -1.08
N PHE A 40 38.83 24.78 -2.00
CA PHE A 40 39.58 25.69 -2.87
C PHE A 40 38.76 26.07 -4.12
N SER A 41 38.90 27.29 -4.63
CA SER A 41 38.34 27.62 -5.94
C SER A 41 39.15 26.97 -7.06
N LEU A 42 38.49 26.57 -8.16
CA LEU A 42 39.08 25.82 -9.29
C LEU A 42 40.35 26.47 -9.91
N ASN A 43 40.55 27.78 -9.72
CA ASN A 43 41.73 28.52 -10.18
C ASN A 43 42.90 28.58 -9.16
N ASP A 44 42.79 27.97 -7.97
CA ASP A 44 43.79 28.01 -6.88
C ASP A 44 44.17 29.44 -6.41
N GLU A 45 43.34 30.47 -6.67
CA GLU A 45 43.59 31.87 -6.25
C GLU A 45 42.78 32.31 -5.01
N THR A 46 41.70 31.60 -4.70
CA THR A 46 40.83 31.86 -3.55
C THR A 46 40.40 30.55 -2.89
N TYR A 47 39.85 30.64 -1.68
CA TYR A 47 39.26 29.51 -0.98
C TYR A 47 38.00 29.94 -0.25
N PHE A 48 37.13 28.98 0.02
CA PHE A 48 35.87 29.16 0.72
C PHE A 48 35.99 28.59 2.14
N ILE A 49 35.37 29.26 3.09
CA ILE A 49 35.14 28.76 4.45
C ILE A 49 33.63 28.76 4.67
N LEU A 50 33.10 27.61 5.09
CA LEU A 50 31.79 27.48 5.69
C LEU A 50 31.94 27.44 7.20
N SER A 51 31.16 28.26 7.89
CA SER A 51 31.09 28.29 9.35
C SER A 51 29.98 27.37 9.88
N GLU A 52 30.06 26.98 11.16
CA GLU A 52 29.05 26.13 11.82
C GLU A 52 27.65 26.72 11.81
N ASP A 53 27.52 28.05 11.90
CA ASP A 53 26.23 28.71 11.79
C ASP A 53 25.78 28.92 10.33
N GLY A 54 26.61 28.60 9.33
CA GLY A 54 26.24 28.60 7.92
C GLY A 54 26.61 29.88 7.15
N GLU A 55 27.36 30.82 7.74
CA GLU A 55 27.96 31.94 6.99
C GLU A 55 29.01 31.39 5.99
N LEU A 56 28.82 31.68 4.70
CA LEU A 56 29.72 31.26 3.60
C LEU A 56 30.59 32.44 3.14
N LEU A 57 31.90 32.31 3.35
CA LEU A 57 32.88 33.37 3.09
C LEU A 57 33.95 32.92 2.09
N ARG A 58 34.29 33.79 1.14
CA ARG A 58 35.39 33.58 0.19
C ARG A 58 36.57 34.48 0.54
N TYR A 59 37.74 33.87 0.69
CA TYR A 59 38.99 34.54 1.03
C TYR A 59 39.99 34.47 -0.12
N ASN A 60 40.90 35.45 -0.16
CA ASN A 60 42.11 35.36 -0.97
C ASN A 60 43.28 34.77 -0.18
N PHE A 61 44.37 34.43 -0.86
CA PHE A 61 45.58 33.84 -0.27
C PHE A 61 46.40 34.82 0.60
N VAL A 62 45.92 36.06 0.76
CA VAL A 62 46.43 37.05 1.74
C VAL A 62 45.49 37.12 2.96
N ASN A 63 44.60 36.12 3.10
CA ASN A 63 43.65 35.92 4.18
C ASN A 63 42.60 37.03 4.39
N ASN A 64 42.41 37.91 3.40
CA ASN A 64 41.35 38.90 3.43
C ASN A 64 40.04 38.29 2.89
N ILE A 65 38.91 38.60 3.54
CA ILE A 65 37.57 38.34 2.99
C ILE A 65 37.45 39.09 1.67
N SER A 66 37.28 38.36 0.58
CA SER A 66 37.03 38.91 -0.75
C SER A 66 35.53 39.10 -1.02
N LYS A 67 34.68 38.23 -0.46
CA LYS A 67 33.23 38.22 -0.64
C LYS A 67 32.55 37.40 0.47
N SER A 68 31.34 37.81 0.86
CA SER A 68 30.41 37.01 1.67
C SER A 68 29.22 36.65 0.79
N TYR A 69 28.73 35.42 0.90
CA TYR A 69 27.59 34.89 0.15
C TYR A 69 26.31 34.82 1.00
N GLY A 70 26.35 35.37 2.23
CA GLY A 70 25.26 35.27 3.19
C GLY A 70 25.35 34.04 4.08
N LYS A 71 24.21 33.69 4.67
CA LYS A 71 24.07 32.67 5.72
C LYS A 71 23.05 31.62 5.29
N PHE A 72 23.44 30.36 5.40
CA PHE A 72 22.68 29.19 4.99
C PHE A 72 22.52 28.27 6.21
N ASP A 73 21.44 28.46 6.98
CA ASP A 73 21.20 27.70 8.20
C ASP A 73 21.16 26.19 7.89
N GLY A 74 21.93 25.39 8.65
CA GLY A 74 22.05 23.94 8.44
C GLY A 74 23.02 23.51 7.33
N ALA A 75 23.77 24.42 6.71
CA ALA A 75 24.75 24.07 5.69
C ALA A 75 25.93 23.25 6.26
N THR A 76 26.31 22.17 5.57
CA THR A 76 27.34 21.22 6.04
C THR A 76 28.55 21.06 5.14
N LYS A 77 28.39 21.05 3.80
CA LYS A 77 29.50 20.78 2.87
C LYS A 77 29.43 21.60 1.59
N ILE A 78 30.58 22.19 1.24
CA ILE A 78 30.87 22.89 -0.01
C ILE A 78 31.35 21.87 -1.06
N HIS A 79 30.95 22.04 -2.32
CA HIS A 79 31.57 21.38 -3.46
C HIS A 79 31.71 22.39 -4.61
N ILE A 80 32.94 22.63 -5.07
CA ILE A 80 33.19 23.48 -6.24
C ILE A 80 33.06 22.63 -7.51
N SER A 81 32.41 23.19 -8.52
CA SER A 81 32.24 22.56 -9.83
C SER A 81 33.58 22.28 -10.50
N ASP A 82 33.81 21.02 -10.88
CA ASP A 82 35.02 20.60 -11.63
C ASP A 82 35.09 21.21 -13.04
N ASN A 83 33.94 21.59 -13.61
CA ASN A 83 33.83 22.05 -14.99
C ASN A 83 33.75 23.58 -15.14
N ASP A 84 33.40 24.32 -14.09
CA ASP A 84 33.39 25.78 -14.09
C ASP A 84 33.84 26.40 -12.75
N SER A 85 34.58 27.51 -12.83
CA SER A 85 35.01 28.25 -11.64
C SER A 85 33.93 29.17 -11.05
N SER A 86 32.70 29.09 -11.57
CA SER A 86 31.58 29.99 -11.29
C SER A 86 30.43 29.32 -10.52
N SER A 87 30.37 27.99 -10.44
CA SER A 87 29.36 27.28 -9.66
C SER A 87 29.92 26.70 -8.37
N LEU A 88 29.18 26.88 -7.28
CA LEU A 88 29.38 26.21 -5.99
C LEU A 88 28.09 25.45 -5.64
N TYR A 89 28.24 24.23 -5.16
CA TYR A 89 27.16 23.44 -4.58
C TYR A 89 27.30 23.42 -3.05
N LEU A 90 26.18 23.55 -2.34
CA LEU A 90 26.13 23.62 -0.89
C LEU A 90 25.04 22.68 -0.36
N SER A 91 25.42 21.68 0.43
CA SER A 91 24.45 20.81 1.11
C SER A 91 23.93 21.47 2.38
N ILE A 92 22.63 21.33 2.61
CA ILE A 92 21.90 21.76 3.80
C ILE A 92 21.25 20.53 4.42
N VAL A 93 21.38 20.41 5.74
CA VAL A 93 20.84 19.33 6.58
C VAL A 93 19.96 19.94 7.67
N GLY A 94 18.93 19.23 8.10
CA GLY A 94 17.98 19.67 9.11
C GLY A 94 16.56 19.36 8.68
N ASP A 95 15.61 20.25 9.01
CA ASP A 95 14.18 20.04 8.76
C ASP A 95 13.81 19.97 7.26
N ASN A 96 14.61 20.57 6.38
CA ASN A 96 14.45 20.53 4.92
C ASN A 96 15.80 20.23 4.25
N PRO A 97 16.22 18.95 4.14
CA PRO A 97 17.48 18.58 3.52
C PRO A 97 17.52 18.93 2.03
N LYS A 98 18.56 19.62 1.57
CA LYS A 98 18.68 20.03 0.16
C LYS A 98 20.10 20.32 -0.30
N LEU A 99 20.29 20.36 -1.63
CA LEU A 99 21.52 20.78 -2.30
C LEU A 99 21.21 22.04 -3.13
N ILE A 100 21.87 23.15 -2.80
CA ILE A 100 21.70 24.44 -3.50
C ILE A 100 22.87 24.68 -4.46
N LYS A 101 22.58 25.07 -5.70
CA LYS A 101 23.56 25.59 -6.66
C LYS A 101 23.63 27.12 -6.58
N ILE A 102 24.76 27.62 -6.09
CA ILE A 102 25.08 29.05 -5.96
C ILE A 102 25.95 29.47 -7.17
N ASP A 103 25.50 30.50 -7.89
CA ASP A 103 26.32 31.21 -8.86
C ASP A 103 27.23 32.22 -8.13
N LEU A 104 28.55 32.00 -8.24
CA LEU A 104 29.57 32.77 -7.54
C LEU A 104 29.71 34.21 -8.05
N ASP A 105 29.32 34.47 -9.30
CA ASP A 105 29.36 35.76 -9.97
C ASP A 105 28.09 36.56 -9.73
N THR A 106 26.91 35.94 -9.83
CA THR A 106 25.61 36.64 -9.73
C THR A 106 24.96 36.66 -8.34
N GLU A 107 25.41 35.83 -7.40
CA GLU A 107 24.85 35.70 -6.03
C GLU A 107 23.41 35.17 -5.95
N ILE A 108 22.87 34.68 -7.07
CA ILE A 108 21.52 34.11 -7.13
C ILE A 108 21.62 32.58 -6.99
N SER A 109 20.84 31.99 -6.09
CA SER A 109 20.60 30.54 -6.10
C SER A 109 19.81 30.18 -7.36
N SER A 110 20.38 29.34 -8.21
CA SER A 110 19.83 29.05 -9.55
C SER A 110 19.07 27.74 -9.61
N THR A 111 19.31 26.82 -8.67
CA THR A 111 18.66 25.52 -8.59
C THR A 111 18.77 25.00 -7.16
N GLU A 112 17.69 24.43 -6.64
CA GLU A 112 17.67 23.68 -5.39
C GLU A 112 17.20 22.25 -5.69
N ILE A 113 17.78 21.26 -5.01
CA ILE A 113 17.38 19.85 -5.08
C ILE A 113 16.99 19.44 -3.68
N GLU A 114 15.73 19.13 -3.47
CA GLU A 114 15.16 18.72 -2.18
C GLU A 114 15.36 17.21 -1.98
N PHE A 115 15.58 16.77 -0.74
CA PHE A 115 15.72 15.36 -0.39
C PHE A 115 14.80 14.98 0.76
N PHE A 116 14.20 13.80 0.63
CA PHE A 116 13.41 13.16 1.69
C PHE A 116 14.27 12.43 2.74
N HIS A 117 15.59 12.62 2.69
CA HIS A 117 16.58 12.01 3.56
C HIS A 117 17.72 12.99 3.84
N SER A 118 18.46 12.79 4.93
CA SER A 118 19.61 13.65 5.26
C SER A 118 20.75 13.53 4.23
N VAL A 119 21.51 14.60 4.04
CA VAL A 119 22.66 14.69 3.11
C VAL A 119 23.94 14.84 3.94
N LEU A 120 24.50 13.74 4.42
CA LEU A 120 25.69 13.77 5.30
C LEU A 120 26.98 14.01 4.51
N ASP A 121 27.07 13.40 3.33
CA ASP A 121 28.13 13.65 2.35
C ASP A 121 27.56 13.43 0.94
N TYR A 122 28.16 14.04 -0.07
CA TYR A 122 27.78 13.86 -1.47
C TYR A 122 28.97 14.00 -2.43
N GLN A 123 28.81 13.38 -3.60
CA GLN A 123 29.67 13.57 -4.76
C GLN A 123 28.79 13.67 -6.00
N LEU A 124 29.01 14.70 -6.82
CA LEU A 124 28.32 14.89 -8.09
C LEU A 124 29.24 14.62 -9.28
N ILE A 125 28.63 14.28 -10.42
CA ILE A 125 29.26 14.14 -11.74
C ILE A 125 28.46 15.04 -12.69
N LEU A 126 29.16 15.95 -13.36
CA LEU A 126 28.57 16.88 -14.32
C LEU A 126 28.72 16.39 -15.75
N ASP A 127 27.71 16.64 -16.58
CA ASP A 127 27.76 16.42 -18.03
C ASP A 127 28.57 17.52 -18.74
N THR A 128 28.68 17.41 -20.08
CA THR A 128 29.39 18.40 -20.93
C THR A 128 28.71 19.78 -20.99
N TYR A 129 27.58 19.97 -20.31
CA TYR A 129 26.79 21.19 -20.25
C TYR A 129 26.64 21.72 -18.81
N ASN A 130 27.43 21.20 -17.86
CA ASN A 130 27.46 21.55 -16.44
C ASN A 130 26.11 21.32 -15.72
N ARG A 131 25.38 20.30 -16.17
CA ARG A 131 24.18 19.74 -15.51
C ARG A 131 24.59 18.49 -14.73
N ILE A 132 23.91 18.19 -13.62
CA ILE A 132 24.18 16.99 -12.82
C ILE A 132 23.72 15.76 -13.61
N ASP A 133 24.66 14.93 -14.06
CA ASP A 133 24.38 13.61 -14.67
C ASP A 133 24.07 12.58 -13.59
N GLN A 134 24.88 12.59 -12.52
CA GLN A 134 24.78 11.68 -11.38
C GLN A 134 25.13 12.41 -10.08
N LEU A 135 24.42 12.09 -9.01
CA LEU A 135 24.67 12.56 -7.66
C LEU A 135 24.59 11.35 -6.71
N PHE A 136 25.68 11.09 -6.01
CA PHE A 136 25.80 10.08 -4.97
C PHE A 136 25.65 10.77 -3.63
N VAL A 137 24.73 10.32 -2.77
CA VAL A 137 24.49 10.88 -1.44
C VAL A 137 24.68 9.80 -0.38
N VAL A 138 25.53 10.09 0.59
CA VAL A 138 25.64 9.34 1.84
C VAL A 138 24.56 9.86 2.78
N THR A 139 23.64 8.96 3.13
CA THR A 139 22.57 9.24 4.10
C THR A 139 23.01 8.77 5.50
N GLY A 140 22.12 8.82 6.50
CA GLY A 140 22.40 8.18 7.80
C GLY A 140 22.21 6.66 7.81
N THR A 141 21.76 6.03 6.72
CA THR A 141 21.66 4.56 6.60
C THR A 141 22.98 3.93 6.14
N ASP A 142 23.02 2.60 6.03
CA ASP A 142 24.12 1.85 5.41
C ASP A 142 24.07 1.87 3.86
N GLN A 143 23.14 2.63 3.27
CA GLN A 143 22.91 2.74 1.83
C GLN A 143 23.35 4.11 1.28
N VAL A 144 23.89 4.10 0.06
CA VAL A 144 24.21 5.30 -0.72
C VAL A 144 23.13 5.49 -1.78
N VAL A 145 22.44 6.63 -1.73
CA VAL A 145 21.41 6.97 -2.73
C VAL A 145 22.09 7.51 -3.98
N ILE A 146 21.61 7.12 -5.16
CA ILE A 146 22.18 7.54 -6.45
C ILE A 146 21.10 8.17 -7.32
N TYR A 147 21.09 9.50 -7.39
CA TYR A 147 20.26 10.26 -8.31
C TYR A 147 20.92 10.30 -9.69
N ARG A 148 20.15 10.10 -10.77
CA ARG A 148 20.65 10.04 -12.15
C ARG A 148 19.62 10.57 -13.13
N GLN A 149 20.08 11.20 -14.23
CA GLN A 149 19.18 11.58 -15.32
C GLN A 149 18.68 10.38 -16.15
N ASN A 150 19.44 9.30 -16.21
CA ASN A 150 19.09 8.09 -16.96
C ASN A 150 19.54 6.83 -16.21
N VAL A 151 18.64 5.87 -16.04
CA VAL A 151 18.96 4.50 -15.61
C VAL A 151 18.96 3.61 -16.87
N LEU A 152 20.14 3.42 -17.46
CA LEU A 152 20.29 2.49 -18.58
C LEU A 152 20.57 1.08 -18.03
N ASN A 153 19.57 0.21 -18.03
CA ASN A 153 19.81 -1.21 -17.81
C ASN A 153 20.63 -1.76 -19.01
N PRO A 154 21.74 -2.50 -18.80
CA PRO A 154 22.50 -3.14 -19.88
C PRO A 154 21.68 -4.12 -20.74
N SER A 155 20.49 -4.51 -20.29
CA SER A 155 19.52 -5.35 -20.99
C SER A 155 18.51 -4.60 -21.84
N THR A 156 18.33 -3.28 -21.63
CA THR A 156 17.35 -2.47 -22.38
C THR A 156 17.58 -2.57 -23.90
N GLY A 157 16.53 -2.91 -24.65
CA GLY A 157 16.55 -3.04 -26.10
C GLY A 157 17.22 -4.30 -26.65
N LYS A 158 17.54 -5.28 -25.80
CA LYS A 158 17.84 -6.66 -26.25
C LYS A 158 16.58 -7.30 -26.86
N PRO A 159 16.72 -8.25 -27.81
CA PRO A 159 15.59 -8.98 -28.35
C PRO A 159 15.10 -10.07 -27.40
N GLY A 160 13.81 -10.05 -27.06
CA GLY A 160 13.11 -11.07 -26.28
C GLY A 160 11.59 -10.98 -26.44
N ALA A 161 10.86 -11.68 -25.57
CA ALA A 161 9.58 -11.17 -25.09
C ALA A 161 9.86 -10.04 -24.07
N ASP A 162 8.88 -9.18 -23.87
CA ASP A 162 8.90 -7.90 -23.14
C ASP A 162 7.41 -7.64 -22.84
N ILE A 163 6.95 -8.21 -21.73
CA ILE A 163 5.51 -8.36 -21.40
C ILE A 163 4.94 -7.08 -20.81
N ASP A 164 5.63 -6.46 -19.85
CA ASP A 164 5.26 -5.22 -19.17
C ASP A 164 5.56 -3.95 -20.01
N GLY A 165 6.50 -4.04 -20.97
CA GLY A 165 6.84 -2.97 -21.89
C GLY A 165 7.95 -2.03 -21.44
N ASP A 166 8.70 -2.33 -20.37
CA ASP A 166 9.81 -1.48 -19.91
C ASP A 166 11.01 -1.46 -20.88
N ARG A 167 11.05 -2.43 -21.82
CA ARG A 167 12.08 -2.69 -22.85
C ARG A 167 13.29 -3.51 -22.39
N ILE A 168 13.26 -4.11 -21.21
CA ILE A 168 14.08 -5.23 -20.80
C ILE A 168 13.34 -6.51 -21.26
N PRO A 169 14.05 -7.53 -21.78
CA PRO A 169 13.39 -8.77 -22.12
C PRO A 169 13.24 -9.67 -20.89
N ASP A 170 12.08 -10.31 -20.71
CA ASP A 170 11.70 -11.15 -19.55
C ASP A 170 12.89 -11.96 -18.97
N SER A 171 13.63 -12.66 -19.83
CA SER A 171 14.80 -13.49 -19.47
C SER A 171 15.99 -12.77 -18.77
N ASP A 172 16.02 -11.45 -18.79
CA ASP A 172 17.00 -10.57 -18.14
C ASP A 172 16.31 -9.59 -17.14
N ASP A 173 15.01 -9.71 -16.93
CA ASP A 173 14.20 -8.92 -16.00
C ASP A 173 14.04 -9.62 -14.63
N LEU A 174 13.33 -8.97 -13.72
CA LEU A 174 13.01 -9.43 -12.36
C LEU A 174 11.53 -9.22 -11.97
N ASP A 175 10.73 -8.54 -12.79
CA ASP A 175 9.30 -8.21 -12.59
C ASP A 175 8.60 -8.32 -13.96
N ASP A 176 8.56 -9.54 -14.51
CA ASP A 176 8.16 -9.87 -15.89
C ASP A 176 6.76 -9.33 -16.29
N ASP A 177 5.87 -9.05 -15.34
CA ASP A 177 4.51 -8.55 -15.60
C ASP A 177 4.17 -7.15 -15.03
N GLY A 178 5.14 -6.48 -14.42
CA GLY A 178 5.06 -5.06 -14.06
C GLY A 178 4.09 -4.75 -12.91
N ASP A 179 3.91 -5.66 -11.95
CA ASP A 179 3.06 -5.43 -10.77
C ASP A 179 3.84 -4.96 -9.52
N GLY A 180 5.17 -4.87 -9.61
CA GLY A 180 6.03 -4.44 -8.52
C GLY A 180 6.31 -5.55 -7.49
N ILE A 181 5.97 -6.81 -7.78
CA ILE A 181 6.42 -8.01 -7.06
C ILE A 181 7.47 -8.72 -7.92
N PRO A 182 8.72 -8.86 -7.45
CA PRO A 182 9.71 -9.61 -8.19
C PRO A 182 9.31 -11.08 -8.44
N ASP A 183 9.58 -11.65 -9.62
CA ASP A 183 9.10 -12.98 -10.06
C ASP A 183 9.31 -14.11 -9.03
N ILE A 184 10.40 -14.02 -8.27
CA ILE A 184 10.78 -14.99 -7.25
C ILE A 184 9.85 -15.00 -6.02
N PHE A 185 9.04 -13.96 -5.87
CA PHE A 185 8.07 -13.75 -4.80
C PHE A 185 6.62 -13.84 -5.28
N ASP A 186 6.36 -13.79 -6.59
CA ASP A 186 5.04 -14.10 -7.11
C ASP A 186 4.78 -15.61 -7.17
N ILE A 187 3.72 -16.03 -6.46
CA ILE A 187 3.46 -17.42 -6.09
C ILE A 187 1.96 -17.78 -6.02
N ASN A 188 1.03 -16.84 -6.21
CA ASN A 188 -0.36 -16.96 -5.77
C ASN A 188 -1.42 -16.79 -6.88
N CYS A 189 -1.12 -17.25 -8.09
CA CYS A 189 -1.92 -16.97 -9.28
C CYS A 189 -2.99 -18.05 -9.53
N GLN A 190 -4.20 -17.63 -9.95
CA GLN A 190 -5.34 -18.53 -10.19
C GLN A 190 -5.35 -19.17 -11.60
N SER A 191 -4.32 -18.93 -12.41
CA SER A 191 -4.27 -19.28 -13.84
C SER A 191 -3.43 -20.53 -14.13
N ASN A 192 -3.46 -21.01 -15.38
CA ASN A 192 -2.55 -22.07 -15.87
C ASN A 192 -1.24 -21.51 -16.46
N LEU A 193 -0.99 -20.21 -16.35
CA LEU A 193 0.24 -19.54 -16.81
C LEU A 193 1.25 -19.47 -15.65
N PRO A 194 2.55 -19.23 -15.95
CA PRO A 194 3.50 -18.81 -14.92
C PRO A 194 2.99 -17.58 -14.17
N CYS A 195 3.33 -17.50 -12.89
CA CYS A 195 2.83 -16.45 -12.02
C CYS A 195 3.24 -15.06 -12.53
N SER A 196 4.56 -14.86 -12.66
CA SER A 196 5.24 -13.67 -13.21
C SER A 196 4.87 -13.26 -14.65
N THR A 197 3.79 -13.78 -15.22
CA THR A 197 3.31 -13.38 -16.55
C THR A 197 1.84 -12.94 -16.51
N VAL A 198 1.31 -12.70 -15.31
CA VAL A 198 -0.11 -12.47 -15.02
C VAL A 198 -0.24 -11.42 -13.90
N PRO A 199 -0.30 -10.13 -14.24
CA PRO A 199 -0.17 -9.03 -13.29
C PRO A 199 -1.30 -9.01 -12.24
N ASP A 200 -0.98 -8.68 -10.99
CA ASP A 200 -1.98 -8.32 -9.98
C ASP A 200 -2.63 -6.96 -10.33
N LEU A 201 -3.91 -7.02 -10.70
CA LEU A 201 -4.71 -5.83 -11.03
C LEU A 201 -4.86 -4.85 -9.87
N GLU A 202 -4.69 -5.28 -8.61
CA GLU A 202 -4.64 -4.36 -7.48
C GLU A 202 -3.31 -3.63 -7.37
N ARG A 203 -2.24 -4.10 -8.02
CA ARG A 203 -0.87 -3.56 -7.84
C ARG A 203 -0.33 -2.78 -9.03
N ILE A 204 -0.66 -3.19 -10.25
CA ILE A 204 -0.31 -2.43 -11.45
C ILE A 204 -0.86 -1.00 -11.39
N ARG A 205 -0.28 -0.14 -12.23
CA ARG A 205 -0.73 1.23 -12.40
C ARG A 205 -2.23 1.28 -12.75
N ASN A 206 -2.94 2.22 -12.16
CA ASN A 206 -4.36 2.45 -12.43
C ASN A 206 -4.60 3.91 -12.88
N ILE A 207 -5.28 4.08 -14.01
CA ILE A 207 -5.80 5.38 -14.44
C ILE A 207 -7.30 5.41 -14.15
N ASN A 208 -7.69 6.18 -13.16
CA ASN A 208 -9.08 6.36 -12.76
C ASN A 208 -9.63 7.70 -13.27
N ILE A 209 -10.61 7.66 -14.17
CA ILE A 209 -11.22 8.85 -14.75
C ILE A 209 -12.50 9.18 -13.97
N VAL A 210 -12.49 10.25 -13.19
CA VAL A 210 -13.59 10.69 -12.33
C VAL A 210 -14.38 11.80 -13.02
N VAL A 211 -15.70 11.63 -13.19
CA VAL A 211 -16.60 12.63 -13.77
C VAL A 211 -17.55 13.18 -12.70
N SER A 212 -17.32 14.42 -12.24
CA SER A 212 -18.17 15.09 -11.25
C SER A 212 -18.75 16.40 -11.79
N GLY A 213 -20.01 16.35 -12.22
CA GLY A 213 -20.75 17.53 -12.68
C GLY A 213 -20.15 18.19 -13.92
N ASN A 214 -19.33 19.22 -13.70
CA ASN A 214 -18.65 20.01 -14.74
C ASN A 214 -17.12 19.90 -14.65
N GLU A 215 -16.59 19.08 -13.75
CA GLU A 215 -15.17 18.79 -13.61
C GLU A 215 -14.89 17.34 -14.07
N LEU A 216 -13.71 17.15 -14.67
CA LEU A 216 -13.18 15.83 -15.01
C LEU A 216 -11.77 15.70 -14.43
N THR A 217 -11.57 14.67 -13.62
CA THR A 217 -10.28 14.39 -12.96
C THR A 217 -9.70 13.08 -13.49
N ILE A 218 -8.45 13.11 -13.93
CA ILE A 218 -7.68 11.91 -14.25
C ILE A 218 -6.78 11.64 -13.05
N GLU A 219 -7.08 10.61 -12.27
CA GLU A 219 -6.23 10.14 -11.18
C GLU A 219 -5.29 9.04 -11.69
N ASP A 220 -3.98 9.31 -11.67
CA ASP A 220 -2.91 8.36 -11.96
C ASP A 220 -2.40 7.75 -10.65
N HIS A 221 -2.75 6.50 -10.43
CA HIS A 221 -2.42 5.71 -9.26
C HIS A 221 -1.19 4.85 -9.55
N LEU A 222 -0.05 5.27 -9.01
CA LEU A 222 1.25 4.62 -9.16
C LEU A 222 1.63 3.91 -7.87
N LYS A 223 2.19 2.71 -7.99
CA LYS A 223 2.71 1.92 -6.87
C LYS A 223 4.18 1.63 -7.10
N LEU A 224 5.02 1.98 -6.13
CA LEU A 224 6.44 1.65 -6.19
C LEU A 224 6.64 0.17 -5.84
N PRO A 225 7.61 -0.53 -6.48
CA PRO A 225 7.96 -1.91 -6.13
C PRO A 225 8.20 -2.08 -4.64
N SER A 226 7.91 -3.26 -4.10
CA SER A 226 7.89 -3.44 -2.64
C SER A 226 9.27 -3.36 -1.97
N ASP A 227 10.34 -3.66 -2.71
CA ASP A 227 11.74 -3.48 -2.26
C ASP A 227 12.16 -2.01 -2.27
N VAL A 228 11.92 -1.28 -3.37
CA VAL A 228 12.10 0.18 -3.49
C VAL A 228 11.32 0.92 -2.40
N SER A 229 10.08 0.49 -2.15
CA SER A 229 9.23 1.01 -1.08
C SER A 229 9.82 0.80 0.31
N THR A 230 10.50 -0.32 0.53
CA THR A 230 11.20 -0.61 1.79
C THR A 230 12.41 0.31 1.97
N ASP A 231 13.24 0.47 0.93
CA ASP A 231 14.45 1.29 0.99
C ASP A 231 14.10 2.78 1.22
N ILE A 232 13.05 3.29 0.56
CA ILE A 232 12.52 4.64 0.83
C ILE A 232 12.10 4.80 2.30
N ARG A 233 11.34 3.85 2.86
CA ARG A 233 10.97 3.88 4.28
C ARG A 233 12.19 3.93 5.19
N ASN A 234 13.21 3.12 4.92
CA ASN A 234 14.44 3.09 5.72
C ASN A 234 15.19 4.43 5.69
N HIS A 235 15.23 5.10 4.53
CA HIS A 235 15.79 6.45 4.42
C HIS A 235 14.92 7.51 5.13
N SER A 236 13.59 7.40 5.07
CA SER A 236 12.66 8.34 5.71
C SER A 236 12.61 8.23 7.24
N ARG A 237 12.81 7.02 7.81
CA ARG A 237 12.86 6.74 9.28
C ARG A 237 13.92 7.52 10.08
N ILE A 238 14.84 8.16 9.37
CA ILE A 238 15.98 8.87 9.96
C ILE A 238 16.19 10.26 9.32
N ALA A 239 15.27 10.69 8.45
CA ALA A 239 15.47 11.87 7.62
C ALA A 239 15.44 13.16 8.43
N LEU A 240 14.54 13.23 9.42
CA LEU A 240 14.39 14.35 10.34
C LEU A 240 14.80 13.95 11.76
N LYS A 241 14.43 12.73 12.20
CA LYS A 241 14.76 12.22 13.53
C LYS A 241 15.13 10.75 13.45
N ASP A 242 16.35 10.43 13.88
CA ASP A 242 16.77 9.04 14.10
C ASP A 242 16.13 8.49 15.39
N ASP A 243 14.84 8.17 15.32
CA ASP A 243 14.10 7.39 16.33
C ASP A 243 13.68 6.00 15.82
N GLY A 244 14.05 5.67 14.57
CA GLY A 244 13.76 4.41 13.89
C GLY A 244 12.33 4.28 13.36
N LYS A 245 11.49 5.32 13.49
CA LYS A 245 10.09 5.30 13.07
C LYS A 245 9.82 6.37 12.03
N ILE A 246 8.79 6.16 11.22
CA ILE A 246 8.36 7.16 10.25
C ILE A 246 7.37 8.09 10.95
N SER A 247 7.79 9.31 11.23
CA SER A 247 6.92 10.36 11.75
C SER A 247 6.02 10.95 10.65
N LYS A 248 4.90 11.57 11.03
CA LYS A 248 4.03 12.30 10.07
C LYS A 248 4.79 13.40 9.31
N SER A 249 5.79 14.01 9.94
CA SER A 249 6.69 15.00 9.33
C SER A 249 7.60 14.39 8.26
N GLU A 250 8.07 13.15 8.42
CA GLU A 250 8.90 12.47 7.41
C GLU A 250 8.07 11.96 6.23
N VAL A 251 6.81 11.53 6.46
CA VAL A 251 5.86 11.28 5.38
C VAL A 251 5.56 12.57 4.59
N ALA A 252 5.38 13.69 5.29
CA ALA A 252 5.15 14.99 4.66
C ALA A 252 6.36 15.42 3.83
N LEU A 253 7.58 15.37 4.39
CA LEU A 253 8.82 15.67 3.66
C LEU A 253 8.98 14.79 2.41
N PHE A 254 8.71 13.49 2.50
CA PHE A 254 8.74 12.58 1.34
C PHE A 254 7.69 12.96 0.29
N SER A 255 6.45 13.21 0.70
CA SER A 255 5.37 13.60 -0.20
C SER A 255 5.67 14.94 -0.89
N GLU A 256 6.17 15.93 -0.15
CA GLU A 256 6.49 17.26 -0.67
C GLU A 256 7.67 17.19 -1.64
N THR A 257 8.78 16.52 -1.26
CA THR A 257 9.94 16.30 -2.15
C THR A 257 9.53 15.60 -3.45
N LEU A 258 8.69 14.56 -3.36
CA LEU A 258 8.21 13.83 -4.53
C LEU A 258 7.36 14.73 -5.44
N CYS A 259 6.36 15.40 -4.88
CA CYS A 259 5.39 16.18 -5.66
C CYS A 259 6.01 17.46 -6.24
N ASN A 260 6.87 18.16 -5.50
CA ASN A 260 7.60 19.35 -5.98
C ASN A 260 8.53 19.03 -7.16
N SER A 261 8.96 17.77 -7.32
CA SER A 261 9.82 17.35 -8.44
C SER A 261 9.07 17.16 -9.76
N ILE A 262 7.73 17.11 -9.76
CA ILE A 262 6.91 16.90 -10.96
C ILE A 262 6.82 18.21 -11.77
N ASN A 263 7.12 18.17 -13.08
CA ASN A 263 6.76 19.28 -13.95
C ASN A 263 5.23 19.29 -14.20
N HIS A 264 4.54 20.19 -13.51
CA HIS A 264 3.09 20.35 -13.56
C HIS A 264 2.59 20.70 -14.97
N GLU A 265 3.29 21.59 -15.69
CA GLU A 265 2.87 22.06 -17.02
C GLU A 265 2.93 20.93 -18.06
N ASP A 266 4.03 20.17 -18.07
CA ASP A 266 4.20 19.02 -18.98
C ASP A 266 3.14 17.93 -18.74
N LEU A 267 2.76 17.67 -17.48
CA LEU A 267 1.78 16.61 -17.16
C LEU A 267 0.34 17.04 -17.48
N ILE A 268 0.00 18.31 -17.28
CA ILE A 268 -1.29 18.87 -17.70
C ILE A 268 -1.39 18.81 -19.24
N LEU A 269 -0.38 19.30 -19.96
CA LEU A 269 -0.38 19.24 -21.43
C LEU A 269 -0.41 17.80 -21.95
N PHE A 270 0.31 16.87 -21.31
CA PHE A 270 0.27 15.45 -21.68
C PHE A 270 -1.16 14.89 -21.62
N TRP A 271 -1.86 15.09 -20.50
CA TRP A 271 -3.21 14.54 -20.33
C TRP A 271 -4.25 15.27 -21.19
N GLU A 272 -4.06 16.57 -21.45
CA GLU A 272 -4.88 17.35 -22.39
C GLU A 272 -4.76 16.84 -23.83
N ASP A 273 -3.53 16.55 -24.31
CA ASP A 273 -3.28 15.98 -25.64
C ASP A 273 -3.66 14.49 -25.75
N SER A 274 -3.72 13.76 -24.64
CA SER A 274 -3.89 12.29 -24.62
C SER A 274 -5.32 11.81 -24.35
N PHE A 275 -6.24 12.70 -23.96
CA PHE A 275 -7.60 12.35 -23.54
C PHE A 275 -8.68 13.06 -24.37
N ASP A 276 -9.20 12.35 -25.38
CA ASP A 276 -10.31 12.81 -26.22
C ASP A 276 -11.67 12.46 -25.60
N ILE A 277 -12.62 13.40 -25.62
CA ILE A 277 -14.02 13.19 -25.20
C ILE A 277 -15.01 13.59 -26.29
N SER A 278 -16.15 12.89 -26.37
CA SER A 278 -17.16 13.14 -27.41
C SER A 278 -17.99 14.42 -27.22
N SER A 279 -17.90 15.06 -26.05
CA SER A 279 -18.69 16.24 -25.71
C SER A 279 -17.98 17.12 -24.67
N GLY A 280 -17.93 18.43 -24.93
CA GLY A 280 -17.12 19.37 -24.17
C GLY A 280 -15.65 19.40 -24.64
N SER A 281 -14.84 20.12 -23.88
CA SER A 281 -13.37 20.13 -23.99
C SER A 281 -12.81 20.44 -22.60
N LEU A 282 -11.57 19.99 -22.35
CA LEU A 282 -10.84 20.28 -21.12
C LEU A 282 -10.32 21.73 -21.15
N GLU A 283 -10.42 22.45 -20.03
CA GLU A 283 -9.79 23.75 -19.79
C GLU A 283 -9.26 23.81 -18.34
N ASN A 284 -8.39 24.80 -18.06
CA ASN A 284 -7.91 25.15 -16.71
C ASN A 284 -7.36 23.97 -15.88
N GLY A 285 -6.56 23.09 -16.49
CA GLY A 285 -5.97 21.95 -15.80
C GLY A 285 -5.23 22.34 -14.51
N THR A 286 -5.55 21.65 -13.41
CA THR A 286 -4.89 21.77 -12.11
C THR A 286 -4.41 20.41 -11.64
N ILE A 287 -3.28 20.37 -10.94
CA ILE A 287 -2.66 19.14 -10.47
C ILE A 287 -2.64 19.09 -8.95
N SER A 288 -2.92 17.91 -8.40
CA SER A 288 -2.60 17.55 -7.02
C SER A 288 -1.83 16.24 -6.99
N CYS A 289 -0.89 16.11 -6.07
CA CYS A 289 -0.07 14.92 -5.88
C CYS A 289 -0.01 14.61 -4.39
N ARG A 290 -0.12 13.32 -4.03
CA ARG A 290 -0.11 12.86 -2.63
C ARG A 290 0.35 11.41 -2.52
N ILE A 291 0.93 11.08 -1.38
CA ILE A 291 1.01 9.67 -0.92
C ILE A 291 -0.35 9.27 -0.36
N ALA A 292 -0.97 8.25 -0.94
CA ALA A 292 -2.26 7.73 -0.47
C ALA A 292 -2.09 6.78 0.73
N ASN A 293 -1.16 5.83 0.65
CA ASN A 293 -0.81 4.93 1.75
C ASN A 293 0.58 4.28 1.54
N GLY A 294 0.96 3.36 2.42
CA GLY A 294 2.17 2.55 2.27
C GLY A 294 3.47 3.15 2.80
N MET A 295 3.49 4.43 3.21
CA MET A 295 4.62 5.01 3.96
C MET A 295 4.57 4.65 5.44
N LEU A 296 3.41 4.81 6.10
CA LEU A 296 3.22 4.39 7.49
C LEU A 296 2.83 2.92 7.53
N VAL A 297 3.67 2.10 8.18
CA VAL A 297 3.47 0.65 8.32
C VAL A 297 3.71 0.24 9.77
N TRP A 298 2.97 -0.77 10.25
CA TRP A 298 2.95 -1.19 11.65
C TRP A 298 4.06 -2.19 12.02
N ASP A 299 4.60 -2.91 11.04
CA ASP A 299 5.72 -3.86 11.20
C ASP A 299 6.95 -3.30 10.49
N ASP A 300 8.07 -3.21 11.21
CA ASP A 300 9.32 -2.71 10.64
C ASP A 300 9.95 -3.68 9.62
N GLU A 301 9.50 -4.95 9.62
CA GLU A 301 9.88 -6.00 8.68
C GLU A 301 8.88 -6.17 7.50
N ASP A 302 8.00 -5.19 7.22
CA ASP A 302 7.11 -5.27 6.05
C ASP A 302 7.83 -4.91 4.74
N TYR A 303 8.24 -5.95 4.04
CA TYR A 303 8.84 -5.93 2.70
C TYR A 303 7.82 -6.08 1.55
N SER A 304 6.51 -6.01 1.84
CA SER A 304 5.44 -6.41 0.91
C SER A 304 4.50 -5.28 0.52
N THR A 305 4.17 -4.38 1.45
CA THR A 305 3.34 -3.20 1.16
C THR A 305 4.07 -2.27 0.19
N PRO A 306 3.46 -1.87 -0.94
CA PRO A 306 4.01 -0.82 -1.82
C PRO A 306 3.67 0.57 -1.28
N ILE A 307 4.48 1.58 -1.61
CA ILE A 307 4.09 2.99 -1.46
C ILE A 307 3.14 3.33 -2.60
N HIS A 308 1.93 3.79 -2.26
CA HIS A 308 0.89 4.18 -3.22
C HIS A 308 0.85 5.70 -3.35
N ILE A 309 1.08 6.18 -4.56
CA ILE A 309 1.10 7.58 -4.96
C ILE A 309 -0.11 7.83 -5.85
N VAL A 310 -0.79 8.96 -5.65
CA VAL A 310 -1.89 9.41 -6.51
C VAL A 310 -1.57 10.80 -7.02
N ILE A 311 -1.59 10.95 -8.34
CA ILE A 311 -1.45 12.23 -9.04
C ILE A 311 -2.75 12.48 -9.78
N ALA A 312 -3.52 13.45 -9.32
CA ALA A 312 -4.81 13.80 -9.90
C ALA A 312 -4.70 15.09 -10.69
N VAL A 313 -5.05 15.06 -11.99
CA VAL A 313 -5.16 16.25 -12.83
C VAL A 313 -6.64 16.53 -13.10
N THR A 314 -7.15 17.65 -12.59
CA THR A 314 -8.54 18.08 -12.69
C THR A 314 -8.68 19.20 -13.71
N TYR A 315 -9.64 19.05 -14.63
CA TYR A 315 -9.98 20.01 -15.68
C TYR A 315 -11.42 20.50 -15.52
N ASP A 316 -11.63 21.77 -15.85
CA ASP A 316 -12.96 22.32 -16.11
C ASP A 316 -13.47 21.82 -17.46
N LEU A 317 -14.73 21.38 -17.54
CA LEU A 317 -15.41 21.10 -18.81
C LEU A 317 -16.12 22.35 -19.32
N THR A 318 -15.80 22.76 -20.56
CA THR A 318 -16.39 23.94 -21.24
C THR A 318 -17.91 23.92 -21.36
N SER A 319 -18.52 22.74 -21.25
CA SER A 319 -19.96 22.53 -21.11
C SER A 319 -20.23 21.26 -20.32
N ALA A 320 -21.39 21.19 -19.65
CA ALA A 320 -21.80 19.99 -18.93
C ALA A 320 -21.83 18.75 -19.87
N PRO A 321 -21.30 17.60 -19.45
CA PRO A 321 -21.14 16.43 -20.31
C PRO A 321 -22.50 15.87 -20.76
N THR A 322 -22.60 15.52 -22.04
CA THR A 322 -23.79 14.87 -22.61
C THR A 322 -23.61 13.37 -22.65
N PHE A 323 -24.44 12.63 -21.91
CA PHE A 323 -24.35 11.17 -21.85
C PHE A 323 -25.15 10.47 -22.97
N PRO A 324 -24.69 9.31 -23.49
CA PRO A 324 -23.44 8.63 -23.15
C PRO A 324 -22.21 9.45 -23.58
N LEU A 325 -21.22 9.53 -22.68
CA LEU A 325 -19.99 10.28 -22.91
C LEU A 325 -18.90 9.27 -23.28
N ASP A 326 -18.62 9.17 -24.57
CA ASP A 326 -17.51 8.36 -25.08
C ASP A 326 -16.20 9.12 -24.88
N PHE A 327 -15.14 8.39 -24.54
CA PHE A 327 -13.78 8.92 -24.46
C PHE A 327 -12.78 7.97 -25.10
N THR A 328 -11.61 8.51 -25.46
CA THR A 328 -10.46 7.72 -25.91
C THR A 328 -9.19 8.24 -25.24
N LEU A 329 -8.46 7.33 -24.60
CA LEU A 329 -7.09 7.54 -24.15
C LEU A 329 -6.16 7.13 -25.30
N SER A 330 -5.31 8.05 -25.76
CA SER A 330 -4.30 7.80 -26.77
C SER A 330 -2.93 8.25 -26.26
N GLY A 331 -1.91 7.40 -26.40
CA GLY A 331 -0.61 7.63 -25.76
C GLY A 331 -0.58 7.20 -24.30
N GLN A 332 0.36 6.32 -23.96
CA GLN A 332 0.59 5.85 -22.59
C GLN A 332 1.67 6.73 -21.95
N SER A 333 1.38 7.34 -20.80
CA SER A 333 2.33 8.27 -20.17
C SER A 333 3.51 7.52 -19.56
N SER A 334 4.73 8.00 -19.79
CA SER A 334 5.88 7.65 -18.96
C SER A 334 5.91 8.51 -17.70
N ALA A 335 6.64 8.10 -16.67
CA ALA A 335 6.86 8.89 -15.46
C ALA A 335 7.25 10.34 -15.80
N PRO A 336 6.75 11.33 -15.04
CA PRO A 336 7.22 12.71 -15.12
C PRO A 336 8.75 12.76 -14.98
N LEU A 337 9.42 13.39 -15.95
CA LEU A 337 10.89 13.44 -16.04
C LEU A 337 11.51 13.98 -14.75
N GLY A 338 12.58 13.34 -14.27
CA GLY A 338 13.34 13.78 -13.09
C GLY A 338 12.74 13.40 -11.74
N THR A 339 11.64 12.65 -11.70
CA THR A 339 10.97 12.23 -10.46
C THR A 339 11.34 10.81 -10.03
N LEU A 340 11.01 10.45 -8.78
CA LEU A 340 11.16 9.08 -8.26
C LEU A 340 10.24 8.06 -8.96
N LEU A 341 9.23 8.55 -9.68
CA LEU A 341 8.16 7.74 -10.31
C LEU A 341 8.69 6.86 -11.44
N TRP A 342 9.88 7.15 -11.97
CA TRP A 342 10.57 6.30 -12.96
C TRP A 342 10.90 4.88 -12.44
N MET A 343 10.79 4.64 -11.13
CA MET A 343 10.92 3.31 -10.52
C MET A 343 9.58 2.56 -10.37
N ALA A 344 8.44 3.18 -10.66
CA ALA A 344 7.17 2.46 -10.74
C ALA A 344 7.10 1.70 -12.08
N PRO A 345 6.52 0.49 -12.13
CA PRO A 345 6.07 -0.10 -13.38
C PRO A 345 5.05 0.81 -14.07
N HIS A 346 5.17 0.96 -15.39
CA HIS A 346 4.36 1.90 -16.17
C HIS A 346 3.22 1.24 -16.94
N HIS A 347 3.40 -0.02 -17.28
CA HIS A 347 2.38 -0.90 -17.84
C HIS A 347 2.61 -2.30 -17.27
N PRO A 348 1.62 -3.20 -17.37
CA PRO A 348 0.28 -2.96 -17.89
C PRO A 348 -0.51 -1.94 -17.05
N ILE A 349 -1.49 -1.28 -17.67
CA ILE A 349 -2.31 -0.24 -17.03
C ILE A 349 -3.74 -0.78 -16.85
N SER A 350 -4.30 -0.68 -15.65
CA SER A 350 -5.75 -0.80 -15.47
C SER A 350 -6.44 0.54 -15.70
N VAL A 351 -7.56 0.57 -16.41
CA VAL A 351 -8.34 1.81 -16.62
C VAL A 351 -9.73 1.64 -16.03
N THR A 352 -10.08 2.55 -15.13
CA THR A 352 -11.39 2.62 -14.48
C THR A 352 -12.00 4.00 -14.70
N GLY A 353 -13.31 4.11 -14.47
CA GLY A 353 -13.94 5.41 -14.35
C GLY A 353 -15.10 5.38 -13.38
N THR A 354 -15.24 6.46 -12.63
CA THR A 354 -16.19 6.62 -11.54
C THR A 354 -16.78 8.03 -11.54
N GLY A 355 -17.74 8.30 -10.66
CA GLY A 355 -18.22 9.66 -10.43
C GLY A 355 -19.69 9.75 -10.02
N ASP A 356 -20.10 10.91 -9.53
CA ASP A 356 -21.40 11.10 -8.88
C ASP A 356 -22.59 10.84 -9.82
N SER A 357 -22.43 11.19 -11.10
CA SER A 357 -23.48 11.16 -12.12
C SER A 357 -23.33 10.02 -13.14
N VAL A 358 -22.31 9.16 -12.99
CA VAL A 358 -22.00 8.08 -13.93
C VAL A 358 -22.11 6.71 -13.26
N THR A 359 -22.23 5.67 -14.09
CA THR A 359 -22.10 4.28 -13.62
C THR A 359 -20.64 3.90 -13.66
N ASP A 360 -20.12 3.34 -12.56
CA ASP A 360 -18.71 2.91 -12.50
C ASP A 360 -18.40 1.88 -13.58
N MET A 361 -17.22 1.99 -14.17
CA MET A 361 -16.76 1.13 -15.26
C MET A 361 -15.31 0.68 -15.04
N SER A 362 -14.97 -0.46 -15.61
CA SER A 362 -13.62 -1.00 -15.68
C SER A 362 -13.40 -1.52 -17.11
N LEU A 363 -12.30 -1.09 -17.73
CA LEU A 363 -11.90 -1.53 -19.06
C LEU A 363 -10.91 -2.70 -18.96
N PRO A 364 -10.74 -3.49 -20.05
CA PRO A 364 -9.65 -4.46 -20.13
C PRO A 364 -8.29 -3.79 -19.91
N THR A 365 -7.36 -4.53 -19.32
CA THR A 365 -5.97 -4.10 -19.10
C THR A 365 -5.35 -3.56 -20.39
N TRP A 366 -4.80 -2.36 -20.31
CA TRP A 366 -4.17 -1.62 -21.41
C TRP A 366 -2.66 -1.89 -21.40
N TYR A 367 -2.19 -2.63 -22.40
CA TYR A 367 -0.77 -3.01 -22.55
C TYR A 367 -0.06 -2.07 -23.53
N ILE A 368 1.28 -1.97 -23.44
CA ILE A 368 2.08 -1.07 -24.29
C ILE A 368 1.90 -1.27 -25.80
N GLN A 369 1.51 -2.47 -26.25
CA GLN A 369 1.30 -2.77 -27.66
C GLN A 369 -0.06 -2.23 -28.20
N MET A 370 -0.93 -1.71 -27.33
CA MET A 370 -2.21 -1.09 -27.65
C MET A 370 -2.07 0.43 -27.74
N GLN A 371 -2.19 1.01 -28.93
CA GLN A 371 -1.94 2.46 -29.13
C GLN A 371 -2.96 3.38 -28.43
N GLU A 372 -4.19 2.90 -28.27
CA GLU A 372 -5.32 3.63 -27.71
C GLU A 372 -6.25 2.67 -26.95
N ILE A 373 -7.04 3.20 -26.03
CA ILE A 373 -8.14 2.49 -25.37
C ILE A 373 -9.34 3.44 -25.21
N SER A 374 -10.54 2.94 -25.48
CA SER A 374 -11.77 3.74 -25.44
C SER A 374 -12.80 3.14 -24.49
N GLY A 375 -13.62 3.99 -23.89
CA GLY A 375 -14.74 3.61 -23.06
C GLY A 375 -15.90 4.59 -23.17
N THR A 376 -17.00 4.28 -22.48
CA THR A 376 -18.24 5.06 -22.51
C THR A 376 -18.78 5.21 -21.10
N PHE A 377 -18.90 6.45 -20.63
CA PHE A 377 -19.61 6.75 -19.40
C PHE A 377 -21.11 6.78 -19.66
N GLU A 378 -21.83 5.88 -18.99
CA GLU A 378 -23.29 5.87 -18.96
C GLU A 378 -23.81 6.65 -17.76
N LYS A 379 -24.82 7.51 -17.96
CA LYS A 379 -25.41 8.28 -16.87
C LYS A 379 -26.00 7.32 -15.83
N LYS A 380 -25.64 7.50 -14.56
CA LYS A 380 -26.22 6.76 -13.44
C LYS A 380 -27.74 6.93 -13.49
N GLN A 381 -28.45 5.82 -13.68
CA GLN A 381 -29.91 5.86 -13.69
C GLN A 381 -30.36 6.18 -12.26
N GLU A 382 -31.02 7.32 -12.08
CA GLU A 382 -31.82 7.56 -10.88
C GLU A 382 -32.85 6.43 -10.78
N ILE A 383 -32.60 5.49 -9.87
CA ILE A 383 -33.57 4.46 -9.54
C ILE A 383 -34.78 5.21 -8.99
N GLN A 384 -35.82 5.35 -9.81
CA GLN A 384 -37.15 5.71 -9.33
C GLN A 384 -37.41 4.76 -8.16
N PRO A 385 -37.58 5.26 -6.91
CA PRO A 385 -37.71 4.39 -5.75
C PRO A 385 -38.81 3.39 -6.08
N SER A 386 -38.52 2.11 -5.93
CA SER A 386 -39.52 1.11 -6.24
C SER A 386 -40.73 1.34 -5.35
N LEU A 387 -41.89 0.81 -5.74
CA LEU A 387 -43.09 0.88 -4.90
C LEU A 387 -42.82 0.26 -3.50
N TYR A 388 -41.77 -0.57 -3.36
CA TYR A 388 -41.25 -1.05 -2.08
C TYR A 388 -40.41 0.00 -1.35
N ASP A 389 -39.44 0.65 -2.00
CA ASP A 389 -38.56 1.66 -1.37
C ASP A 389 -39.33 2.90 -0.90
N GLU A 390 -40.33 3.34 -1.66
CA GLU A 390 -41.22 4.43 -1.26
C GLU A 390 -42.05 4.03 -0.02
N ILE A 391 -42.51 2.77 0.05
CA ILE A 391 -43.18 2.21 1.24
C ILE A 391 -42.22 2.11 2.43
N VAL A 392 -40.96 1.70 2.22
CA VAL A 392 -39.94 1.62 3.29
C VAL A 392 -39.61 3.02 3.84
N LEU A 393 -39.49 4.04 2.97
CA LEU A 393 -39.28 5.43 3.38
C LEU A 393 -40.48 5.99 4.15
N ILE A 394 -41.70 5.62 3.75
CA ILE A 394 -42.92 5.98 4.48
C ILE A 394 -42.97 5.27 5.84
N ILE A 395 -42.67 3.97 5.91
CA ILE A 395 -42.74 3.20 7.17
C ILE A 395 -41.65 3.64 8.16
N SER A 396 -40.43 3.96 7.69
CA SER A 396 -39.32 4.40 8.55
C SER A 396 -39.48 5.83 9.06
N HIS A 397 -40.35 6.65 8.47
CA HIS A 397 -40.56 8.02 8.92
C HIS A 397 -41.24 8.06 10.30
N PRO A 398 -40.65 8.69 11.35
CA PRO A 398 -41.16 8.59 12.73
C PRO A 398 -42.61 9.07 12.93
N LEU A 399 -43.09 10.03 12.13
CA LEU A 399 -44.49 10.47 12.14
C LEU A 399 -45.45 9.40 11.59
N ALA A 400 -45.01 8.66 10.56
CA ALA A 400 -45.77 7.58 9.99
C ALA A 400 -45.79 6.37 10.92
N MET A 401 -44.64 5.98 11.51
CA MET A 401 -44.60 4.98 12.60
C MET A 401 -45.55 5.35 13.74
N ALA A 402 -45.49 6.61 14.22
CA ALA A 402 -46.38 7.07 15.28
C ALA A 402 -47.86 7.00 14.89
N SER A 403 -48.21 7.31 13.63
CA SER A 403 -49.58 7.17 13.12
C SER A 403 -50.01 5.71 12.98
N MET A 404 -49.11 4.80 12.58
CA MET A 404 -49.37 3.38 12.40
C MET A 404 -49.50 2.68 13.76
N LEU A 405 -48.67 3.05 14.74
CA LEU A 405 -48.80 2.67 16.15
C LEU A 405 -50.09 3.22 16.76
N ALA A 406 -50.45 4.49 16.50
CA ALA A 406 -51.72 5.05 16.95
C ALA A 406 -52.93 4.32 16.32
N PHE A 407 -52.84 3.95 15.04
CA PHE A 407 -53.89 3.17 14.36
C PHE A 407 -53.95 1.73 14.89
N LEU A 408 -52.82 1.10 15.18
CA LEU A 408 -52.75 -0.19 15.88
C LEU A 408 -53.33 -0.09 17.29
N VAL A 409 -53.03 0.95 18.07
CA VAL A 409 -53.63 1.18 19.38
C VAL A 409 -55.13 1.43 19.26
N ILE A 410 -55.61 2.15 18.24
CA ILE A 410 -57.04 2.31 17.97
C ILE A 410 -57.69 0.97 17.58
N ILE A 411 -57.06 0.17 16.72
CA ILE A 411 -57.52 -1.19 16.37
C ILE A 411 -57.55 -2.07 17.62
N VAL A 412 -56.50 -2.08 18.43
CA VAL A 412 -56.42 -2.85 19.68
C VAL A 412 -57.46 -2.36 20.69
N VAL A 413 -57.71 -1.06 20.83
CA VAL A 413 -58.77 -0.53 21.70
C VAL A 413 -60.17 -0.87 21.17
N LEU A 414 -60.39 -0.86 19.85
CA LEU A 414 -61.64 -1.30 19.23
C LEU A 414 -61.81 -2.83 19.32
N TRP A 415 -60.72 -3.58 19.21
CA TRP A 415 -60.68 -5.04 19.31
C TRP A 415 -60.87 -5.48 20.76
N MET A 416 -60.25 -4.84 21.74
CA MET A 416 -60.51 -5.01 23.17
C MET A 416 -61.93 -4.56 23.55
N ARG A 417 -62.47 -3.49 22.96
CA ARG A 417 -63.90 -3.13 23.12
C ARG A 417 -64.85 -4.17 22.52
N LYS A 418 -64.41 -4.95 21.53
CA LYS A 418 -65.14 -6.07 20.92
C LYS A 418 -64.88 -7.41 21.63
N SER A 419 -63.71 -7.59 22.25
CA SER A 419 -63.23 -8.80 22.94
C SER A 419 -63.55 -8.78 24.44
N ASN A 420 -63.93 -7.63 25.01
CA ASN A 420 -64.71 -7.59 26.26
C ASN A 420 -66.12 -8.23 26.15
N SER A 421 -66.43 -8.91 25.04
CA SER A 421 -67.50 -9.91 24.94
C SER A 421 -67.05 -11.29 24.43
N ILE A 422 -65.77 -11.49 24.06
CA ILE A 422 -65.22 -12.77 23.56
C ILE A 422 -63.75 -12.90 23.99
N ASP A 423 -63.51 -13.89 24.85
CA ASP A 423 -62.20 -14.37 25.29
C ASP A 423 -61.44 -15.00 24.10
N MET A 424 -60.16 -14.65 23.90
CA MET A 424 -59.40 -15.08 22.71
C MET A 424 -57.90 -15.21 22.97
N SER A 425 -57.41 -16.44 23.09
CA SER A 425 -55.99 -16.79 23.06
C SER A 425 -55.43 -16.74 21.63
N LEU A 426 -54.16 -16.34 21.50
CA LEU A 426 -53.41 -16.34 20.23
C LEU A 426 -52.95 -17.76 19.88
N ILE A 427 -53.07 -18.11 18.59
CA ILE A 427 -52.72 -19.45 18.08
C ILE A 427 -51.33 -19.41 17.45
N THR A 428 -50.39 -20.14 18.03
CA THR A 428 -49.27 -20.76 17.28
C THR A 428 -49.56 -22.27 17.15
N SER A 429 -48.91 -22.96 16.21
CA SER A 429 -49.19 -24.37 15.89
C SER A 429 -47.91 -25.16 15.69
N GLN A 430 -47.84 -26.35 16.29
CA GLN A 430 -46.69 -27.24 16.27
C GLN A 430 -47.02 -28.56 15.55
N GLU A 431 -46.07 -29.07 14.77
CA GLU A 431 -46.23 -30.30 14.00
C GLU A 431 -45.78 -31.54 14.80
N CYS A 432 -46.57 -32.63 14.75
CA CYS A 432 -46.23 -33.85 15.47
C CYS A 432 -45.29 -34.76 14.68
N GLN A 433 -44.01 -34.76 15.04
CA GLN A 433 -42.93 -35.56 14.43
C GLN A 433 -43.16 -37.08 14.35
N VAL A 434 -44.17 -37.63 15.05
CA VAL A 434 -44.52 -39.06 15.06
C VAL A 434 -45.61 -39.42 14.03
N CYS A 435 -46.46 -38.45 13.63
CA CYS A 435 -47.60 -38.72 12.75
C CYS A 435 -48.05 -37.51 11.90
N GLU A 436 -47.15 -36.54 11.69
CA GLU A 436 -47.27 -35.39 10.79
C GLU A 436 -48.58 -34.59 10.96
N THR A 437 -49.14 -34.63 12.17
CA THR A 437 -50.42 -33.98 12.49
C THR A 437 -50.15 -32.64 13.18
N ILE A 438 -50.67 -31.55 12.60
CA ILE A 438 -50.58 -30.20 13.16
C ILE A 438 -51.48 -30.10 14.41
N ASN A 439 -50.92 -29.62 15.52
CA ASN A 439 -51.64 -29.38 16.77
C ASN A 439 -51.42 -27.92 17.23
N PRO A 440 -52.28 -27.37 18.12
CA PRO A 440 -52.00 -26.11 18.80
C PRO A 440 -50.67 -26.16 19.57
N SER A 441 -49.95 -25.04 19.68
CA SER A 441 -48.72 -24.91 20.47
C SER A 441 -48.86 -25.36 21.92
N ASP A 442 -50.04 -25.13 22.50
CA ASP A 442 -50.33 -25.40 23.91
C ASP A 442 -50.75 -26.88 24.13
N ALA A 443 -50.76 -27.69 23.07
CA ALA A 443 -51.24 -29.06 23.12
C ALA A 443 -50.23 -29.98 23.81
N LEU A 444 -50.44 -30.22 25.11
CA LEU A 444 -49.68 -31.20 25.90
C LEU A 444 -49.66 -32.61 25.27
N ASN A 445 -50.58 -32.94 24.38
CA ASN A 445 -50.52 -34.16 23.58
C ASN A 445 -51.05 -33.96 22.16
N CYS A 446 -50.49 -34.71 21.22
CA CYS A 446 -51.00 -34.81 19.86
C CYS A 446 -52.41 -35.42 19.88
N SER A 447 -53.36 -34.71 19.29
CA SER A 447 -54.77 -35.10 19.19
C SER A 447 -55.01 -36.44 18.46
N ASN A 448 -54.08 -36.86 17.60
CA ASN A 448 -54.19 -38.06 16.77
C ASN A 448 -53.49 -39.30 17.39
N CYS A 449 -52.26 -39.15 17.87
CA CYS A 449 -51.46 -40.29 18.38
C CYS A 449 -51.18 -40.26 19.90
N GLY A 450 -51.48 -39.16 20.60
CA GLY A 450 -51.23 -39.01 22.04
C GLY A 450 -49.75 -38.89 22.44
N ALA A 451 -48.82 -38.68 21.49
CA ALA A 451 -47.44 -38.25 21.77
C ALA A 451 -47.42 -36.87 22.44
N LEU A 452 -46.39 -36.53 23.19
CA LEU A 452 -46.35 -35.35 24.07
C LEU A 452 -45.07 -34.54 23.85
N PHE A 453 -45.17 -33.20 23.95
CA PHE A 453 -44.15 -32.23 23.54
C PHE A 453 -43.51 -31.44 24.71
N VAL A 454 -42.85 -32.08 25.67
CA VAL A 454 -41.96 -31.39 26.62
C VAL A 454 -40.84 -32.34 27.05
N TYR A 455 -39.60 -32.11 26.60
CA TYR A 455 -38.42 -32.86 27.06
C TYR A 455 -37.21 -31.95 27.33
N GLU A 456 -36.89 -31.02 26.43
CA GLU A 456 -35.62 -30.27 26.48
C GLU A 456 -35.50 -29.31 27.69
N ASN A 457 -36.58 -28.61 28.07
CA ASN A 457 -36.54 -27.54 29.08
C ASN A 457 -36.47 -28.00 30.56
N VAL A 458 -36.31 -29.29 30.86
CA VAL A 458 -36.29 -29.78 32.26
C VAL A 458 -34.87 -29.84 32.82
N MET A 459 -33.91 -30.40 32.07
CA MET A 459 -32.52 -30.51 32.53
C MET A 459 -31.87 -29.14 32.72
N ASP A 460 -32.12 -28.21 31.80
CA ASP A 460 -31.66 -26.82 31.88
C ASP A 460 -32.05 -26.15 33.22
N LYS A 461 -33.27 -26.38 33.71
CA LYS A 461 -33.75 -25.82 34.98
C LYS A 461 -33.22 -26.54 36.21
N ILE A 462 -32.88 -27.83 36.10
CA ILE A 462 -32.15 -28.55 37.16
C ILE A 462 -30.74 -27.97 37.27
N TYR A 463 -30.09 -27.74 36.13
CA TYR A 463 -28.77 -27.13 36.06
C TYR A 463 -28.76 -25.69 36.61
N GLU A 464 -29.68 -24.84 36.14
CA GLU A 464 -29.86 -23.46 36.64
C GLU A 464 -30.08 -23.44 38.16
N TYR A 465 -30.94 -24.33 38.70
CA TYR A 465 -31.16 -24.42 40.14
C TYR A 465 -29.91 -24.87 40.90
N MET A 466 -29.13 -25.80 40.35
CA MET A 466 -27.88 -26.29 40.94
C MET A 466 -26.88 -25.14 41.13
N VAL A 467 -26.63 -24.39 40.05
CA VAL A 467 -25.71 -23.23 40.04
C VAL A 467 -26.19 -22.13 40.97
N ASN A 468 -27.44 -21.68 40.83
CA ASN A 468 -28.01 -20.57 41.62
C ASN A 468 -28.08 -20.84 43.14
N ASN A 469 -27.99 -22.11 43.56
CA ASN A 469 -28.01 -22.50 44.98
C ASN A 469 -26.67 -23.13 45.44
N ALA A 470 -25.63 -23.10 44.61
CA ALA A 470 -24.29 -23.64 44.88
C ALA A 470 -24.28 -25.10 45.38
N TYR A 471 -25.14 -25.96 44.82
CA TYR A 471 -25.07 -27.40 45.05
C TYR A 471 -24.04 -28.06 44.12
N THR A 472 -23.34 -29.08 44.59
CA THR A 472 -22.66 -30.03 43.69
C THR A 472 -23.67 -31.05 43.17
N VAL A 473 -23.38 -31.71 42.03
CA VAL A 473 -24.30 -32.71 41.44
C VAL A 473 -24.69 -33.78 42.45
N HIS A 474 -23.71 -34.40 43.12
CA HIS A 474 -23.92 -35.36 44.20
C HIS A 474 -24.76 -34.82 45.37
N ALA A 475 -24.65 -33.53 45.71
CA ALA A 475 -25.47 -32.92 46.77
C ALA A 475 -26.92 -32.66 46.34
N LEU A 476 -27.14 -32.41 45.05
CA LEU A 476 -28.48 -32.28 44.45
C LEU A 476 -29.14 -33.65 44.26
N PHE A 477 -28.39 -34.65 43.80
CA PHE A 477 -28.83 -36.04 43.68
C PHE A 477 -29.31 -36.59 45.03
N ASN A 478 -28.50 -36.45 46.09
CA ASN A 478 -28.86 -36.83 47.47
C ASN A 478 -30.07 -36.05 48.05
N LYS A 479 -30.53 -34.99 47.39
CA LYS A 479 -31.73 -34.22 47.77
C LYS A 479 -32.98 -34.74 47.05
N PHE A 480 -32.80 -35.51 45.97
CA PHE A 480 -33.85 -36.21 45.22
C PHE A 480 -33.99 -37.65 45.69
N ASP A 481 -32.88 -38.33 45.99
CA ASP A 481 -32.81 -39.67 46.59
C ASP A 481 -33.24 -39.57 48.08
N VAL A 482 -34.52 -39.81 48.35
CA VAL A 482 -35.12 -39.61 49.68
C VAL A 482 -34.87 -40.81 50.58
N ASP A 483 -34.77 -42.02 50.02
CA ASP A 483 -34.51 -43.23 50.78
C ASP A 483 -33.02 -43.64 50.85
N SER A 484 -32.15 -42.90 50.16
CA SER A 484 -30.70 -43.14 50.06
C SER A 484 -30.35 -44.49 49.42
N SER A 485 -31.12 -44.89 48.41
CA SER A 485 -30.88 -46.11 47.62
C SER A 485 -29.67 -46.00 46.69
N GLY A 486 -29.22 -44.79 46.35
CA GLY A 486 -28.17 -44.52 45.36
C GLY A 486 -28.67 -44.43 43.92
N THR A 487 -29.99 -44.47 43.71
CA THR A 487 -30.66 -44.42 42.39
C THR A 487 -31.95 -43.64 42.51
N LEU A 488 -32.28 -42.78 41.55
CA LEU A 488 -33.54 -42.03 41.55
C LEU A 488 -34.66 -42.83 40.90
N GLU A 489 -35.59 -43.33 41.72
CA GLU A 489 -36.85 -43.87 41.21
C GLU A 489 -37.76 -42.76 40.67
N SER A 490 -38.71 -43.12 39.80
CA SER A 490 -39.64 -42.16 39.19
C SER A 490 -40.40 -41.30 40.20
N ASP A 491 -40.93 -41.90 41.27
CA ASP A 491 -41.64 -41.17 42.32
C ASP A 491 -40.73 -40.24 43.12
N GLU A 492 -39.42 -40.49 43.17
CA GLU A 492 -38.43 -39.65 43.84
C GLU A 492 -38.01 -38.46 42.98
N LEU A 493 -37.69 -38.69 41.70
CA LEU A 493 -37.42 -37.62 40.73
C LEU A 493 -38.61 -36.62 40.67
N LEU A 494 -39.86 -37.12 40.66
CA LEU A 494 -41.05 -36.26 40.67
C LEU A 494 -41.19 -35.47 41.98
N LYS A 495 -40.91 -36.07 43.15
CA LYS A 495 -40.91 -35.38 44.44
C LYS A 495 -39.81 -34.33 44.48
N GLY A 496 -38.62 -34.65 43.99
CA GLY A 496 -37.47 -33.77 43.87
C GLY A 496 -37.81 -32.51 43.08
N LEU A 497 -38.23 -32.68 41.82
CA LEU A 497 -38.63 -31.57 40.93
C LEU A 497 -39.73 -30.68 41.54
N ARG A 498 -40.74 -31.27 42.20
CA ARG A 498 -41.78 -30.53 42.91
C ARG A 498 -41.26 -29.80 44.15
N SER A 499 -40.36 -30.42 44.92
CA SER A 499 -39.80 -29.84 46.15
C SER A 499 -38.96 -28.58 45.88
N LEU A 500 -38.27 -28.57 44.73
CA LEU A 500 -37.49 -27.42 44.25
C LEU A 500 -38.32 -26.43 43.43
N ARG A 501 -39.59 -26.73 43.17
CA ARG A 501 -40.51 -25.97 42.30
C ARG A 501 -40.03 -25.81 40.84
N ILE A 502 -39.24 -26.77 40.36
CA ILE A 502 -38.69 -26.78 39.00
C ILE A 502 -39.77 -27.19 37.99
N ALA A 503 -40.49 -28.28 38.26
CA ALA A 503 -41.53 -28.82 37.39
C ALA A 503 -42.57 -29.66 38.16
N ASP A 504 -43.77 -29.77 37.61
CA ASP A 504 -44.81 -30.73 38.03
C ASP A 504 -45.21 -31.60 36.83
N LEU A 505 -44.53 -32.74 36.68
CA LEU A 505 -44.62 -33.59 35.48
C LEU A 505 -45.70 -34.69 35.65
N PRO A 506 -46.66 -34.84 34.72
CA PRO A 506 -47.51 -36.02 34.64
C PRO A 506 -46.67 -37.31 34.47
N LEU A 507 -47.17 -38.43 35.01
CA LEU A 507 -46.46 -39.73 35.02
C LEU A 507 -45.94 -40.22 33.65
N LYS A 508 -46.55 -39.79 32.54
CA LYS A 508 -46.08 -40.11 31.18
C LYS A 508 -44.85 -39.29 30.77
N GLN A 509 -44.75 -38.02 31.20
CA GLN A 509 -43.56 -37.17 31.01
C GLN A 509 -42.40 -37.67 31.85
N LEU A 510 -42.65 -37.93 33.13
CA LEU A 510 -41.69 -38.42 34.09
C LEU A 510 -40.97 -39.70 33.62
N ARG A 511 -41.71 -40.66 33.06
CA ARG A 511 -41.12 -41.88 32.48
C ARG A 511 -40.26 -41.61 31.26
N ALA A 512 -40.68 -40.71 30.37
CA ALA A 512 -39.91 -40.36 29.19
C ALA A 512 -38.63 -39.57 29.55
N LEU A 513 -38.68 -38.72 30.58
CA LEU A 513 -37.50 -38.06 31.15
C LEU A 513 -36.51 -39.09 31.71
N ILE A 514 -36.99 -40.11 32.44
CA ILE A 514 -36.15 -41.21 32.91
C ILE A 514 -35.55 -41.95 31.73
N THR A 515 -36.34 -42.41 30.77
CA THR A 515 -35.84 -43.12 29.57
C THR A 515 -34.89 -42.28 28.69
N SER A 516 -34.80 -40.96 28.86
CA SER A 516 -33.80 -40.11 28.19
C SER A 516 -32.49 -39.93 28.96
N ILE A 517 -32.44 -40.33 30.23
CA ILE A 517 -31.29 -40.21 31.13
C ILE A 517 -30.73 -41.59 31.50
N ASP A 518 -31.62 -42.57 31.73
CA ASP A 518 -31.38 -44.01 31.88
C ASP A 518 -30.75 -44.57 30.59
N VAL A 519 -29.41 -44.69 30.57
CA VAL A 519 -28.60 -45.13 29.43
C VAL A 519 -28.53 -46.65 29.39
N ASP A 520 -28.51 -47.32 30.55
CA ASP A 520 -28.41 -48.79 30.61
C ASP A 520 -29.77 -49.51 30.44
N GLY A 521 -30.87 -48.80 30.62
CA GLY A 521 -32.25 -49.27 30.48
C GLY A 521 -32.83 -49.98 31.71
N ASN A 522 -32.25 -49.79 32.90
CA ASN A 522 -32.65 -50.47 34.13
C ASN A 522 -33.96 -49.92 34.75
N GLY A 523 -34.40 -48.71 34.35
CA GLY A 523 -35.65 -48.08 34.77
C GLY A 523 -35.56 -47.13 35.98
N VAL A 524 -34.36 -46.90 36.52
CA VAL A 524 -34.01 -45.85 37.48
C VAL A 524 -32.88 -45.00 36.91
N ILE A 525 -32.53 -43.88 37.56
CA ILE A 525 -31.38 -43.05 37.16
C ILE A 525 -30.29 -43.17 38.24
N ASP A 526 -29.09 -43.62 37.89
CA ASP A 526 -27.96 -43.58 38.82
C ASP A 526 -27.21 -42.23 38.83
N LEU A 527 -26.23 -42.09 39.72
CA LEU A 527 -25.47 -40.84 39.86
C LEU A 527 -24.63 -40.51 38.62
N GLU A 528 -24.08 -41.52 37.93
CA GLU A 528 -23.21 -41.33 36.75
C GLU A 528 -24.05 -40.87 35.55
N GLU A 529 -25.24 -41.46 35.37
CA GLU A 529 -26.24 -41.02 34.38
C GLU A 529 -26.74 -39.59 34.64
N PHE A 530 -27.00 -39.24 35.91
CA PHE A 530 -27.42 -37.91 36.29
C PHE A 530 -26.31 -36.84 36.12
N GLU A 531 -25.04 -37.21 36.37
CA GLU A 531 -23.87 -36.36 36.12
C GLU A 531 -23.68 -36.10 34.61
N LEU A 532 -23.73 -37.14 33.78
CA LEU A 532 -23.62 -37.01 32.32
C LEU A 532 -24.71 -36.11 31.72
N ALA A 533 -25.95 -36.23 32.20
CA ALA A 533 -27.07 -35.43 31.72
C ALA A 533 -26.98 -33.93 32.10
N LEU A 534 -26.20 -33.57 33.13
CA LEU A 534 -25.94 -32.18 33.51
C LEU A 534 -24.68 -31.60 32.87
N ASP A 535 -23.62 -32.40 32.70
CA ASP A 535 -22.39 -32.01 31.99
C ASP A 535 -22.67 -31.67 30.51
N GLU A 536 -23.60 -32.40 29.89
CA GLU A 536 -24.11 -32.12 28.54
C GLU A 536 -24.91 -30.80 28.46
N VAL A 537 -25.58 -30.36 29.54
CA VAL A 537 -26.21 -29.03 29.59
C VAL A 537 -25.15 -27.94 29.71
N GLN A 538 -24.17 -28.12 30.59
CA GLN A 538 -23.10 -27.14 30.80
C GLN A 538 -22.33 -26.86 29.50
N LYS A 539 -21.92 -27.90 28.75
CA LYS A 539 -21.22 -27.73 27.47
C LYS A 539 -21.97 -26.89 26.44
N ARG A 540 -23.31 -26.95 26.43
CA ARG A 540 -24.16 -26.16 25.53
C ARG A 540 -24.35 -24.71 25.96
N LEU A 541 -24.12 -24.42 27.25
CA LEU A 541 -24.14 -23.06 27.79
C LEU A 541 -22.78 -22.40 27.59
N ASP A 542 -21.68 -23.11 27.89
CA ASP A 542 -20.31 -22.64 27.64
C ASP A 542 -20.08 -22.29 26.15
N SER A 543 -20.67 -23.08 25.23
CA SER A 543 -20.58 -22.78 23.79
C SER A 543 -21.37 -21.55 23.33
N LYS A 544 -22.24 -20.97 24.18
CA LYS A 544 -23.00 -19.75 23.87
C LYS A 544 -22.34 -18.50 24.45
N GLU A 545 -21.73 -18.59 25.63
CA GLU A 545 -21.02 -17.45 26.22
C GLU A 545 -19.81 -17.03 25.36
N VAL A 546 -19.13 -17.98 24.71
CA VAL A 546 -18.04 -17.68 23.75
C VAL A 546 -18.51 -16.95 22.50
N GLU A 547 -19.77 -17.15 22.05
CA GLU A 547 -20.33 -16.42 20.90
C GLU A 547 -20.77 -14.99 21.28
N GLU A 548 -21.01 -14.69 22.57
CA GLU A 548 -21.42 -13.36 23.05
C GLU A 548 -20.24 -12.48 23.52
N GLU A 549 -19.10 -13.07 23.94
CA GLU A 549 -17.88 -12.30 24.29
C GLU A 549 -17.15 -11.76 23.03
N ASP A 550 -17.10 -12.52 21.94
CA ASP A 550 -16.49 -12.11 20.65
C ASP A 550 -17.22 -10.90 20.01
N GLU A 551 -18.52 -10.67 20.31
CA GLU A 551 -19.26 -9.49 19.83
C GLU A 551 -19.03 -8.24 20.70
N GLN A 552 -18.56 -8.36 21.95
CA GLN A 552 -18.44 -7.23 22.88
C GLN A 552 -17.04 -6.59 22.92
N GLU A 553 -15.95 -7.33 22.64
CA GLU A 553 -14.61 -6.71 22.45
C GLU A 553 -14.53 -5.84 21.18
N ILE A 554 -15.51 -5.95 20.27
CA ILE A 554 -15.55 -5.19 19.02
C ILE A 554 -16.14 -3.77 19.23
N ASP A 555 -16.94 -3.50 20.26
CA ASP A 555 -17.70 -2.23 20.35
C ASP A 555 -16.93 -1.08 21.05
N GLU A 556 -16.05 -1.36 22.03
CA GLU A 556 -15.31 -0.31 22.76
C GLU A 556 -14.19 0.39 21.95
N THR A 557 -13.90 -0.05 20.72
CA THR A 557 -12.84 0.54 19.87
C THR A 557 -13.37 1.55 18.83
N TYR A 558 -14.69 1.72 18.68
CA TYR A 558 -15.28 2.45 17.54
C TYR A 558 -15.83 3.87 17.81
N GLU A 559 -15.86 4.36 19.05
CA GLU A 559 -16.41 5.71 19.35
C GLU A 559 -15.50 6.90 18.94
N GLU A 560 -14.23 6.70 18.56
CA GLU A 560 -13.33 7.80 18.12
C GLU A 560 -13.07 7.84 16.59
N SER A 561 -13.74 6.99 15.79
CA SER A 561 -13.55 6.92 14.33
C SER A 561 -14.70 7.43 13.45
N GLU A 562 -15.89 7.73 13.99
CA GLU A 562 -17.00 8.27 13.19
C GLU A 562 -16.97 9.81 13.04
N ALA A 563 -15.89 10.30 12.42
CA ALA A 563 -15.91 11.54 11.66
C ALA A 563 -15.09 11.35 10.38
N TYR A 564 -15.79 11.25 9.23
CA TYR A 564 -15.31 10.85 7.89
C TYR A 564 -15.21 9.33 7.62
N SER A 565 -16.35 8.64 7.43
CA SER A 565 -16.76 8.11 6.10
C SER A 565 -17.98 7.16 6.15
N GLN A 566 -19.07 7.55 5.50
CA GLN A 566 -20.11 6.67 4.94
C GLN A 566 -19.93 6.68 3.40
N ASP A 567 -20.18 5.65 2.60
CA ASP A 567 -20.56 4.23 2.78
C ASP A 567 -20.07 3.49 1.50
N LYS A 568 -19.39 2.33 1.57
CA LYS A 568 -19.89 0.94 1.45
C LYS A 568 -20.62 0.55 0.13
N VAL A 569 -20.60 -0.69 -0.41
CA VAL A 569 -19.84 -1.98 -0.30
C VAL A 569 -20.32 -2.87 -1.49
N TYR A 570 -19.53 -3.88 -1.94
CA TYR A 570 -19.90 -5.27 -2.39
C TYR A 570 -18.86 -5.76 -3.44
N HIS A 571 -18.32 -6.98 -3.46
CA HIS A 571 -18.45 -8.17 -2.57
C HIS A 571 -17.23 -9.11 -2.77
N SER A 572 -16.86 -9.91 -1.76
CA SER A 572 -15.79 -10.94 -1.84
C SER A 572 -16.34 -12.25 -2.48
N PRO A 573 -15.52 -13.24 -2.96
CA PRO A 573 -14.56 -13.98 -2.12
C PRO A 573 -13.29 -14.57 -2.79
N ALA A 574 -12.16 -14.58 -2.06
CA ALA A 574 -11.28 -15.77 -1.94
C ALA A 574 -10.20 -15.55 -0.85
N VAL A 575 -10.12 -16.47 0.12
CA VAL A 575 -9.07 -16.45 1.16
C VAL A 575 -7.81 -17.11 0.63
N VAL A 576 -6.71 -16.35 0.54
CA VAL A 576 -5.35 -16.90 0.41
C VAL A 576 -4.49 -16.40 1.57
N SER A 577 -3.85 -17.33 2.27
CA SER A 577 -3.09 -17.06 3.49
C SER A 577 -1.82 -16.23 3.23
N LYS A 578 -1.73 -15.04 3.85
CA LYS A 578 -0.48 -14.26 3.90
C LYS A 578 0.64 -15.10 4.53
N LYS A 579 1.77 -15.24 3.84
CA LYS A 579 3.03 -15.74 4.41
C LYS A 579 4.08 -14.66 4.33
N LYS A 580 4.78 -14.43 5.45
CA LYS A 580 5.86 -13.43 5.54
C LYS A 580 7.00 -13.82 4.60
N ILE A 581 7.34 -12.94 3.65
CA ILE A 581 8.52 -13.09 2.79
C ILE A 581 9.75 -12.80 3.65
N VAL A 582 10.63 -13.79 3.79
CA VAL A 582 11.88 -13.67 4.57
C VAL A 582 13.07 -13.64 3.62
N ARG A 583 13.82 -12.54 3.64
CA ARG A 583 15.02 -12.34 2.82
C ARG A 583 16.08 -13.40 3.17
N PRO A 584 16.67 -14.14 2.20
CA PRO A 584 17.75 -15.08 2.50
C PRO A 584 19.00 -14.30 2.95
N THR A 585 19.54 -14.66 4.12
CA THR A 585 20.83 -14.11 4.57
C THR A 585 21.97 -14.64 3.72
N ASN A 586 22.92 -13.76 3.37
CA ASN A 586 24.00 -14.04 2.42
C ASN A 586 24.88 -15.24 2.86
N GLY A 587 24.66 -16.39 2.24
CA GLY A 587 25.47 -17.59 2.41
C GLY A 587 26.87 -17.42 1.82
N ASN A 588 27.90 -17.64 2.64
CA ASN A 588 29.33 -17.56 2.33
C ASN A 588 29.72 -17.94 0.88
N ILE A 589 30.17 -16.95 0.10
CA ILE A 589 30.77 -17.13 -1.22
C ILE A 589 32.11 -17.89 -1.09
N PRO A 590 32.29 -19.07 -1.73
CA PRO A 590 33.57 -19.76 -1.74
C PRO A 590 34.60 -19.03 -2.61
N LYS A 591 35.76 -18.69 -2.04
CA LYS A 591 36.85 -18.01 -2.74
C LYS A 591 37.44 -18.87 -3.88
N VAL A 592 37.11 -18.59 -5.14
CA VAL A 592 37.73 -19.24 -6.30
C VAL A 592 39.11 -18.63 -6.57
N ALA A 593 40.16 -19.44 -6.45
CA ALA A 593 41.54 -19.01 -6.61
C ALA A 593 41.92 -18.76 -8.08
N LYS A 594 42.53 -17.60 -8.36
CA LYS A 594 43.17 -17.29 -9.65
C LYS A 594 44.30 -18.29 -9.93
N LYS A 595 44.25 -19.01 -11.05
CA LYS A 595 45.41 -19.73 -11.61
C LYS A 595 45.54 -19.45 -13.11
N ARG A 596 46.77 -19.33 -13.59
CA ARG A 596 47.15 -18.76 -14.89
C ARG A 596 48.10 -19.74 -15.62
N VAL A 597 48.10 -19.70 -16.96
CA VAL A 597 49.20 -20.08 -17.91
C VAL A 597 49.18 -21.47 -18.63
N ARG A 598 49.04 -21.39 -19.99
CA ARG A 598 49.55 -22.22 -21.14
C ARG A 598 49.14 -23.70 -21.31
N THR A 599 48.84 -24.15 -22.55
CA THR A 599 49.77 -24.66 -23.61
C THR A 599 48.99 -24.82 -24.94
N VAL A 600 49.28 -24.12 -26.06
CA VAL A 600 50.22 -24.38 -27.20
C VAL A 600 49.87 -25.56 -28.16
N THR A 601 49.44 -25.22 -29.40
CA THR A 601 49.33 -26.02 -30.67
C THR A 601 48.42 -27.28 -30.66
N GLN A 602 47.79 -27.72 -31.76
CA GLN A 602 48.18 -27.73 -33.19
C GLN A 602 46.95 -27.90 -34.13
N SER A 603 47.00 -27.42 -35.39
CA SER A 603 45.97 -27.69 -36.43
C SER A 603 46.19 -29.05 -37.13
N PRO A 604 45.21 -29.59 -37.90
CA PRO A 604 45.18 -29.26 -39.34
C PRO A 604 43.80 -29.19 -40.03
N SER A 605 43.83 -28.58 -41.23
CA SER A 605 42.86 -28.52 -42.35
C SER A 605 41.88 -29.71 -42.52
N SER A 606 40.68 -29.55 -43.09
CA SER A 606 40.47 -29.18 -44.52
C SER A 606 38.98 -29.10 -44.92
N GLY A 607 38.64 -28.42 -46.03
CA GLY A 607 37.40 -28.69 -46.79
C GLY A 607 36.50 -27.50 -47.11
N ALA A 608 36.62 -26.97 -48.33
CA ALA A 608 35.60 -26.19 -49.04
C ALA A 608 35.49 -26.77 -50.47
N PRO A 609 34.59 -26.32 -51.37
CA PRO A 609 33.45 -25.39 -51.24
C PRO A 609 32.14 -25.98 -51.84
N VAL A 610 31.08 -25.17 -52.05
CA VAL A 610 30.42 -24.99 -53.38
C VAL A 610 29.34 -23.89 -53.37
N ARG A 611 29.34 -23.07 -54.43
CA ARG A 611 28.38 -22.00 -54.76
C ARG A 611 26.96 -22.50 -55.09
N LYS A 612 25.97 -21.59 -54.97
CA LYS A 612 25.22 -21.10 -56.16
C LYS A 612 24.66 -19.69 -55.97
N LYS A 613 24.62 -18.93 -57.07
CA LYS A 613 24.13 -17.54 -57.18
C LYS A 613 22.67 -17.53 -57.66
N ARG A 614 21.94 -16.44 -57.40
CA ARG A 614 21.20 -15.74 -58.47
C ARG A 614 21.08 -14.23 -58.19
N THR A 615 21.22 -13.45 -59.25
CA THR A 615 21.19 -11.97 -59.31
C THR A 615 20.05 -11.50 -60.24
N VAL A 616 19.96 -10.17 -60.48
CA VAL A 616 19.15 -9.41 -61.48
C VAL A 616 17.95 -8.71 -60.80
N LYS A 617 17.65 -7.40 -60.91
CA LYS A 617 17.93 -6.28 -61.88
C LYS A 617 17.95 -4.95 -61.05
N LYS A 618 18.78 -3.90 -61.23
CA LYS A 618 18.93 -2.87 -62.30
C LYS A 618 17.60 -2.19 -62.75
N THR A 619 17.47 -0.86 -62.90
CA THR A 619 18.46 0.20 -63.25
C THR A 619 17.97 1.65 -62.93
N GLU A 620 18.92 2.61 -62.93
CA GLU A 620 18.77 4.08 -63.18
C GLU A 620 18.03 4.95 -62.12
N GLN A 621 18.38 6.23 -61.85
CA GLN A 621 19.27 7.17 -62.58
C GLN A 621 19.93 8.23 -61.65
N GLU A 622 21.12 8.70 -62.03
CA GLU A 622 21.90 9.86 -61.49
C GLU A 622 21.47 11.19 -62.20
N PRO A 623 21.94 12.44 -61.89
CA PRO A 623 23.36 12.79 -61.63
C PRO A 623 23.71 14.01 -60.72
N GLU A 624 25.03 14.12 -60.40
CA GLU A 624 25.87 15.36 -60.26
C GLU A 624 25.52 16.44 -59.19
N THR A 625 26.44 17.17 -58.54
CA THR A 625 27.93 17.31 -58.44
C THR A 625 28.28 17.77 -56.98
N GLU A 626 29.50 18.06 -56.48
CA GLU A 626 30.88 18.16 -57.01
C GLU A 626 31.95 17.69 -55.96
N VAL A 627 33.23 18.01 -56.15
CA VAL A 627 34.43 17.51 -55.41
C VAL A 627 35.52 18.61 -55.45
N PRO A 628 36.24 18.95 -54.36
CA PRO A 628 37.62 18.45 -54.25
C PRO A 628 38.24 18.20 -52.86
N ALA A 629 38.93 17.05 -52.81
CA ALA A 629 39.81 16.57 -51.74
C ALA A 629 41.10 17.40 -51.51
N LYS A 630 41.81 17.08 -50.40
CA LYS A 630 43.28 16.92 -50.42
C LYS A 630 43.82 15.97 -49.34
N LYS A 631 44.77 15.12 -49.73
CA LYS A 631 45.54 14.17 -48.90
C LYS A 631 46.80 14.84 -48.32
N ARG A 632 47.32 14.39 -47.16
CA ARG A 632 48.71 13.84 -47.02
C ARG A 632 49.17 13.48 -45.58
N THR A 633 49.37 12.18 -45.36
CA THR A 633 50.59 11.49 -44.85
C THR A 633 51.49 12.05 -43.72
N VAL A 634 51.56 11.26 -42.64
CA VAL A 634 52.79 10.68 -41.99
C VAL A 634 53.80 11.60 -41.26
N LYS A 635 54.00 11.31 -39.95
CA LYS A 635 55.31 10.92 -39.38
C LYS A 635 55.23 10.30 -37.97
N ARG A 636 55.92 9.17 -37.77
CA ARG A 636 56.32 8.65 -36.45
C ARG A 636 57.46 9.49 -35.87
N ARG A 637 57.57 9.59 -34.55
CA ARG A 637 58.86 9.78 -33.86
C ARG A 637 58.93 8.91 -32.61
N LYS A 638 59.93 8.04 -32.56
CA LYS A 638 60.42 7.41 -31.32
C LYS A 638 61.40 8.39 -30.66
N VAL A 639 61.37 8.50 -29.34
CA VAL A 639 62.53 8.82 -28.50
C VAL A 639 62.53 7.83 -27.33
N SER A 640 63.70 7.58 -26.77
CA SER A 640 64.01 6.56 -25.77
C SER A 640 65.06 7.10 -24.81
N GLY A 641 65.05 6.67 -23.55
CA GLY A 641 66.17 6.83 -22.61
C GLY A 641 65.77 7.41 -21.26
N ASP A 642 65.72 6.53 -20.26
CA ASP A 642 66.41 6.62 -18.96
C ASP A 642 66.57 8.01 -18.31
N ASP A 643 65.83 8.28 -17.24
CA ASP A 643 66.29 8.11 -15.84
C ASP A 643 65.07 7.88 -14.91
#